data_AF-A0A8C6UK77-F1
#
_entry.id   AF-A0A8C6UK77-F1
#
_cell.length_a   1.000
_cell.length_b   1.000
_cell.length_c   1.000
_cell.angle_alpha   90.00
_cell.angle_beta   90.00
_cell.angle_gamma   90.00
#
_symmetry.space_group_name_H-M   'P 1'
#
loop_
_entity.id
_entity.type
_entity.pdbx_description
1 polymer ?
#
loop_
_entity_poly.entity_id
_entity_poly.type
_entity_poly.pdbx_seq_one_letter_code
_entity_poly.pdbx_strand_id
1 'polypeptide(L)'
;MDLKPKNGNGSLHEVRPQETHHKQQKKSKNTLDCWLVKPQKASSPEENQHDVEMIENSPVQSSSNENVAAQNPEQDMVLDEDETQLLTSQELEGNSAILSKDAAKETETSPSVREGTPKGKITDFFPGSSSQGAAVKRSRIDISDGSEEEEGGSPEPHVKWLGTPIEELKRMPDCGRALPKLKHEPDQHTVMIRTDLLQRGGSLPVPHPSVFQDVWDDVHVKMPCSSKNLFPVKDENKSRWELIEESLSSEFSDPLGLKSVILRYNASYAKKWDFTALHLYCTKVNGHFISPLYLKLTPSCPSPAQPVPLLKRGMNHSLTLSQEQISCLLSNAFFCTFPRRNSRKTEYYNYPDINFFRLFEGSSSRKIEKLKTLMSYFKTVTEQMPNGLVTFTRRCLESPVDWTSSEKQLTRLHVTCEGTIEDDGRGMLQVDFANQFVGGGVTSLGLVQEEIRFLINPELIVSRLFTEALGHNECLVITGTQQFSKYTGYAQTYKWAGRHHDITPRDGWQRRCTEIVAIDALQFRTFMEQFKPDKIDRELNKAYCGFARPEEPSETLSAVATGNWGCGVFGGDTRLKALLQMLAAAEAGRDVAYFTFGDTQLMEDVHHMHCFLRGAKAGLKRGPEARLKPDLKPD
;
A
#
# COMPACT_ATOMS: atom_id res chain seq x y z
N MET A 1 -14.35 -39.05 -27.54
CA MET A 1 -14.86 -40.31 -28.09
C MET A 1 -13.82 -40.76 -29.11
N ASP A 2 -13.07 -41.85 -29.02
CA ASP A 2 -13.10 -43.00 -28.14
C ASP A 2 -11.71 -43.66 -28.08
N LEU A 3 -11.37 -44.13 -26.88
CA LEU A 3 -10.80 -45.45 -26.55
C LEU A 3 -9.58 -46.01 -27.33
N LYS A 4 -8.46 -46.10 -26.58
CA LYS A 4 -7.45 -47.20 -26.56
C LYS A 4 -8.11 -48.60 -26.56
N PRO A 5 -7.44 -49.74 -26.91
CA PRO A 5 -6.25 -50.23 -26.17
C PRO A 5 -5.26 -51.28 -26.78
N LYS A 6 -4.12 -51.42 -26.07
CA LYS A 6 -3.33 -52.64 -25.68
C LYS A 6 -2.38 -53.41 -26.65
N ASN A 7 -1.09 -53.35 -26.27
CA ASN A 7 -0.08 -54.40 -25.97
C ASN A 7 0.38 -55.49 -26.97
N GLY A 8 1.71 -55.65 -27.06
CA GLY A 8 2.46 -56.90 -27.33
C GLY A 8 3.90 -56.63 -27.82
N ASN A 9 4.95 -56.71 -26.99
CA ASN A 9 5.83 -57.85 -26.61
C ASN A 9 6.90 -58.31 -27.64
N GLY A 10 8.17 -58.43 -27.19
CA GLY A 10 9.27 -59.24 -27.79
C GLY A 10 10.53 -58.43 -28.18
N SER A 11 11.61 -58.32 -27.37
CA SER A 11 12.78 -59.24 -27.19
C SER A 11 13.62 -59.37 -28.49
N LEU A 12 14.94 -59.12 -28.62
CA LEU A 12 16.20 -59.53 -27.94
C LEU A 12 17.34 -58.63 -28.50
N HIS A 13 18.42 -58.28 -27.80
CA HIS A 13 19.63 -59.12 -27.72
C HIS A 13 20.64 -58.57 -26.68
N GLU A 14 21.20 -59.50 -25.90
CA GLU A 14 22.34 -59.37 -25.00
C GLU A 14 23.68 -59.29 -25.74
N VAL A 15 24.64 -58.50 -25.22
CA VAL A 15 26.06 -58.90 -25.01
C VAL A 15 26.62 -58.16 -23.77
N ARG A 16 27.20 -58.92 -22.83
CA ARG A 16 27.95 -58.56 -21.59
C ARG A 16 29.48 -58.76 -21.83
N PRO A 17 30.43 -58.53 -20.88
CA PRO A 17 30.44 -57.78 -19.59
C PRO A 17 31.72 -56.93 -19.31
N GLN A 18 31.70 -56.11 -18.24
CA GLN A 18 32.68 -55.97 -17.12
C GLN A 18 32.49 -54.59 -16.45
N GLU A 19 31.73 -54.49 -15.35
CA GLU A 19 32.11 -54.69 -13.94
C GLU A 19 32.83 -53.50 -13.28
N THR A 20 32.10 -52.72 -12.46
CA THR A 20 32.29 -52.65 -10.99
C THR A 20 31.38 -51.58 -10.34
N HIS A 21 31.07 -51.85 -9.06
CA HIS A 21 30.56 -50.96 -8.01
C HIS A 21 29.06 -50.94 -7.67
N HIS A 22 28.79 -51.65 -6.58
CA HIS A 22 27.66 -51.63 -5.67
C HIS A 22 27.08 -50.23 -5.37
N LYS A 23 25.75 -50.12 -5.48
CA LYS A 23 24.94 -49.19 -4.67
C LYS A 23 23.85 -49.99 -3.97
N GLN A 24 23.92 -50.06 -2.64
CA GLN A 24 22.80 -50.43 -1.80
C GLN A 24 22.40 -49.25 -0.92
N GLN A 25 21.09 -49.14 -0.75
CA GLN A 25 20.31 -48.21 0.05
C GLN A 25 20.94 -47.86 1.40
N LYS A 26 20.77 -46.60 1.83
CA LYS A 26 20.47 -46.32 3.24
C LYS A 26 19.76 -44.97 3.43
N LYS A 27 18.76 -45.04 4.32
CA LYS A 27 18.08 -43.95 5.01
C LYS A 27 19.07 -42.97 5.63
N SER A 28 18.69 -41.70 5.75
CA SER A 28 19.25 -40.82 6.79
C SER A 28 18.19 -39.82 7.27
N LYS A 29 17.89 -39.87 8.56
CA LYS A 29 17.32 -38.77 9.35
C LYS A 29 18.49 -38.04 10.05
N ASN A 30 18.35 -36.72 10.13
CA ASN A 30 18.85 -35.75 11.12
C ASN A 30 20.27 -35.90 11.71
N THR A 31 21.05 -34.82 11.62
CA THR A 31 21.56 -34.09 12.81
C THR A 31 22.09 -32.69 12.42
N LEU A 32 21.65 -31.69 13.19
CA LEU A 32 22.27 -30.37 13.35
C LEU A 32 23.72 -30.56 13.81
N ASP A 33 24.69 -30.08 13.02
CA ASP A 33 26.03 -29.67 13.48
C ASP A 33 26.80 -29.11 12.28
N CYS A 34 26.79 -27.78 12.10
CA CYS A 34 27.76 -27.03 11.28
C CYS A 34 27.66 -25.52 11.55
N TRP A 35 27.83 -25.11 12.81
CA TRP A 35 28.11 -23.72 13.19
C TRP A 35 29.17 -23.69 14.30
N LEU A 36 30.38 -24.14 13.99
CA LEU A 36 31.57 -23.92 14.83
C LEU A 36 32.80 -23.79 13.94
N VAL A 37 33.24 -22.54 13.68
CA VAL A 37 34.60 -22.25 13.20
C VAL A 37 35.36 -21.59 14.34
N LYS A 38 36.37 -22.28 14.86
CA LYS A 38 37.41 -21.74 15.75
C LYS A 38 38.49 -21.08 14.89
N PRO A 39 39.05 -19.92 15.27
CA PRO A 39 40.26 -19.40 14.65
C PRO A 39 41.51 -20.00 15.31
N GLN A 40 42.50 -20.39 14.50
CA GLN A 40 43.85 -20.75 14.95
C GLN A 40 44.88 -19.68 14.55
N LYS A 41 45.72 -19.39 15.53
CA LYS A 41 46.89 -18.51 15.68
C LYS A 41 47.86 -18.40 14.51
N ALA A 42 48.48 -17.21 14.41
CA ALA A 42 49.88 -17.02 14.00
C ALA A 42 50.63 -16.17 15.05
N SER A 43 51.94 -16.37 15.13
CA SER A 43 52.89 -16.17 16.24
C SER A 43 53.53 -14.78 16.38
N SER A 44 54.04 -14.52 17.60
CA SER A 44 54.81 -13.38 18.16
C SER A 44 56.28 -13.30 17.64
N PRO A 45 57.21 -12.35 18.03
CA PRO A 45 57.58 -11.92 19.41
C PRO A 45 57.84 -10.38 19.63
N GLU A 46 57.62 -9.87 20.87
CA GLU A 46 58.58 -9.20 21.82
C GLU A 46 59.20 -7.86 21.34
N GLU A 47 59.27 -6.73 22.07
CA GLU A 47 59.80 -6.49 23.43
C GLU A 47 59.59 -5.00 23.89
N ASN A 48 59.62 -4.77 25.23
CA ASN A 48 59.94 -3.54 26.03
C ASN A 48 58.93 -2.35 26.15
N GLN A 49 58.32 -2.15 27.35
CA GLN A 49 58.71 -1.24 28.49
C GLN A 49 58.39 0.26 28.19
N HIS A 50 57.81 1.12 29.04
CA HIS A 50 57.69 1.25 30.50
C HIS A 50 56.60 2.33 30.83
N ASP A 51 56.04 2.30 32.06
CA ASP A 51 55.60 3.46 32.90
C ASP A 51 54.28 4.21 32.57
N VAL A 52 53.34 4.59 33.47
CA VAL A 52 53.32 4.90 34.92
C VAL A 52 51.90 4.72 35.54
N GLU A 53 51.86 4.06 36.71
CA GLU A 53 51.06 4.21 37.96
C GLU A 53 49.62 4.78 38.02
N MET A 54 48.68 3.99 38.59
CA MET A 54 48.08 4.05 39.96
C MET A 54 46.93 5.08 40.10
N ILE A 55 45.72 4.71 40.53
CA ILE A 55 45.34 4.49 41.95
C ILE A 55 44.18 3.48 42.06
N GLU A 56 44.32 2.59 43.04
CA GLU A 56 43.38 1.57 43.52
C GLU A 56 42.22 2.15 44.36
N ASN A 57 41.07 1.48 44.35
CA ASN A 57 40.49 0.83 45.54
C ASN A 57 39.23 0.01 45.19
N SER A 58 39.35 -1.31 45.32
CA SER A 58 38.26 -2.29 45.49
C SER A 58 38.05 -2.54 47.01
N PRO A 59 37.27 -3.54 47.52
CA PRO A 59 36.31 -4.46 46.92
C PRO A 59 34.95 -4.45 47.67
N VAL A 60 33.95 -5.29 47.35
CA VAL A 60 33.62 -6.51 48.11
C VAL A 60 32.61 -7.39 47.32
N GLN A 61 33.07 -8.62 47.01
CA GLN A 61 32.41 -9.95 47.05
C GLN A 61 30.99 -10.12 46.49
N SER A 62 30.75 -10.87 45.41
CA SER A 62 30.87 -12.34 45.20
C SER A 62 29.88 -13.20 45.99
N SER A 63 28.90 -13.77 45.30
CA SER A 63 28.45 -15.16 45.55
C SER A 63 27.73 -15.73 44.33
N SER A 64 28.37 -16.71 43.72
CA SER A 64 27.81 -17.76 42.86
C SER A 64 26.81 -18.64 43.60
N ASN A 65 25.77 -19.13 42.90
CA ASN A 65 25.12 -20.45 43.07
C ASN A 65 24.16 -20.60 41.86
N GLU A 66 24.52 -21.41 40.86
CA GLU A 66 24.13 -22.82 40.71
C GLU A 66 22.63 -23.09 40.55
N ASN A 67 22.31 -23.50 39.32
CA ASN A 67 21.18 -24.26 38.80
C ASN A 67 20.27 -24.96 39.82
N VAL A 68 18.96 -24.68 39.72
CA VAL A 68 17.92 -25.70 39.89
C VAL A 68 16.90 -25.52 38.76
N ALA A 69 16.78 -26.56 37.93
CA ALA A 69 15.71 -26.72 36.97
C ALA A 69 14.39 -26.97 37.72
N ALA A 70 13.36 -26.19 37.41
CA ALA A 70 11.98 -26.52 37.72
C ALA A 70 11.10 -26.13 36.54
N GLN A 71 10.44 -27.15 35.97
CA GLN A 71 9.37 -27.02 35.00
C GLN A 71 8.19 -26.29 35.65
N ASN A 72 7.63 -25.28 34.98
CA ASN A 72 6.25 -24.86 35.14
C ASN A 72 5.76 -24.25 33.81
N PRO A 73 4.55 -24.57 33.34
CA PRO A 73 3.94 -23.94 32.18
C PRO A 73 3.11 -22.75 32.67
N GLU A 74 3.65 -21.54 32.64
CA GLU A 74 2.86 -20.33 32.84
C GLU A 74 2.58 -19.67 31.48
N GLN A 75 1.27 -19.65 31.16
CA GLN A 75 0.70 -18.81 30.12
C GLN A 75 0.85 -17.34 30.55
N ASP A 76 1.83 -16.65 29.98
CA ASP A 76 1.90 -15.19 30.08
C ASP A 76 0.80 -14.57 29.22
N MET A 77 -0.33 -14.26 29.85
CA MET A 77 -1.33 -13.34 29.34
C MET A 77 -0.85 -11.90 29.58
N VAL A 78 -0.17 -11.32 28.59
CA VAL A 78 0.14 -9.88 28.60
C VAL A 78 -1.16 -9.10 28.33
N LEU A 79 -1.71 -8.49 29.38
CA LEU A 79 -2.77 -7.49 29.28
C LEU A 79 -2.13 -6.10 29.04
N ASP A 80 -2.60 -5.36 28.04
CA ASP A 80 -2.16 -3.97 27.78
C ASP A 80 -2.55 -3.05 28.94
N GLU A 81 -1.59 -2.30 29.49
CA GLU A 81 -1.83 -1.24 30.48
C GLU A 81 -2.73 -0.10 29.97
N ASP A 82 -2.83 0.10 28.64
CA ASP A 82 -3.73 1.09 28.01
C ASP A 82 -5.20 0.58 27.91
N GLU A 83 -5.48 -0.71 28.20
CA GLU A 83 -6.83 -1.30 28.18
C GLU A 83 -7.40 -1.64 29.57
N THR A 84 -6.62 -1.50 30.66
CA THR A 84 -7.00 -1.92 32.02
C THR A 84 -7.73 -0.87 32.86
N GLN A 85 -8.26 0.21 32.28
CA GLN A 85 -9.08 1.16 33.04
C GLN A 85 -10.47 0.58 33.33
N LEU A 86 -10.62 0.00 34.53
CA LEU A 86 -11.89 -0.38 35.14
C LEU A 86 -12.75 0.86 35.40
N LEU A 87 -14.01 0.87 34.95
CA LEU A 87 -14.98 1.90 35.30
C LEU A 87 -16.27 1.33 35.91
N THR A 88 -16.64 1.90 37.06
CA THR A 88 -17.87 1.66 37.82
C THR A 88 -19.07 2.38 37.21
N SER A 89 -20.26 1.82 37.43
CA SER A 89 -21.55 2.11 36.78
C SER A 89 -22.15 3.53 36.97
N GLN A 90 -21.38 4.53 37.39
CA GLN A 90 -21.87 5.88 37.69
C GLN A 90 -21.40 6.98 36.71
N GLU A 91 -20.56 6.68 35.71
CA GLU A 91 -20.10 7.69 34.74
C GLU A 91 -20.92 7.78 33.43
N LEU A 92 -22.03 7.03 33.32
CA LEU A 92 -22.87 6.98 32.11
C LEU A 92 -24.11 7.88 32.14
N GLU A 93 -24.37 8.60 33.23
CA GLU A 93 -25.50 9.53 33.33
C GLU A 93 -25.06 10.88 33.88
N GLY A 94 -24.79 11.83 32.98
CA GLY A 94 -24.52 13.22 33.35
C GLY A 94 -23.86 14.02 32.24
N ASN A 95 -24.68 14.68 31.42
CA ASN A 95 -24.61 16.14 31.23
C ASN A 95 -25.40 16.57 29.98
N SER A 96 -26.66 16.91 30.24
CA SER A 96 -27.41 17.91 29.49
C SER A 96 -27.06 19.30 30.05
N ALA A 97 -26.88 20.25 29.12
CA ALA A 97 -26.73 21.70 29.32
C ALA A 97 -25.43 22.23 29.94
N ILE A 98 -24.68 23.03 29.17
CA ILE A 98 -24.49 24.48 29.38
C ILE A 98 -23.80 25.08 28.14
N LEU A 99 -24.40 26.15 27.61
CA LEU A 99 -23.87 27.01 26.56
C LEU A 99 -23.13 28.21 27.19
N SER A 100 -22.11 28.67 26.44
CA SER A 100 -21.70 30.06 26.19
C SER A 100 -20.43 30.64 26.87
N LYS A 101 -19.59 31.22 25.97
CA LYS A 101 -18.55 32.27 26.11
C LYS A 101 -17.24 31.83 26.82
N ASP A 102 -16.03 32.16 26.36
CA ASP A 102 -15.53 33.35 25.64
C ASP A 102 -14.41 33.04 24.64
N ALA A 103 -14.24 33.97 23.70
CA ALA A 103 -13.12 34.05 22.76
C ALA A 103 -12.07 35.05 23.27
N ALA A 104 -10.78 34.68 23.22
CA ALA A 104 -9.67 35.62 23.29
C ALA A 104 -8.59 35.23 22.29
N LYS A 105 -8.17 36.23 21.51
CA LYS A 105 -7.10 36.22 20.50
C LYS A 105 -5.75 36.22 21.18
N GLU A 106 -4.80 35.47 20.65
CA GLU A 106 -3.37 35.80 20.79
C GLU A 106 -2.68 35.72 19.43
N THR A 107 -1.78 36.67 19.22
CA THR A 107 -1.10 37.05 17.99
C THR A 107 0.38 37.10 18.32
N GLU A 108 1.24 36.36 17.63
CA GLU A 108 2.70 36.53 17.67
C GLU A 108 3.24 36.21 16.26
N THR A 109 3.61 37.19 15.43
CA THR A 109 4.89 37.94 15.30
C THR A 109 6.12 37.12 14.88
N SER A 110 6.54 37.33 13.63
CA SER A 110 7.79 36.87 13.00
C SER A 110 8.96 37.84 13.29
N PRO A 111 10.24 37.41 13.31
CA PRO A 111 11.37 38.31 13.36
C PRO A 111 11.91 38.68 11.97
N SER A 112 12.43 39.91 11.87
CA SER A 112 12.98 40.57 10.68
C SER A 112 14.46 40.23 10.45
N VAL A 113 14.87 40.21 9.17
CA VAL A 113 16.26 40.05 8.72
C VAL A 113 16.82 41.41 8.29
N ARG A 114 18.07 41.71 8.69
CA ARG A 114 18.83 42.91 8.32
C ARG A 114 19.73 42.64 7.10
N GLU A 115 19.84 43.66 6.24
CA GLU A 115 20.68 43.71 5.03
C GLU A 115 22.18 43.90 5.32
N GLY A 116 23.01 43.32 4.44
CA GLY A 116 24.43 43.63 4.27
C GLY A 116 24.96 43.04 2.95
N THR A 117 25.58 43.87 2.10
CA THR A 117 26.20 43.56 0.80
C THR A 117 27.75 43.73 0.87
N PRO A 118 28.56 43.46 -0.18
CA PRO A 118 28.74 42.20 -0.93
C PRO A 118 30.25 41.84 -1.11
N LYS A 119 30.61 40.61 -1.57
CA LYS A 119 31.78 40.33 -2.45
C LYS A 119 31.96 38.84 -2.78
N GLY A 120 32.23 38.55 -4.06
CA GLY A 120 32.89 37.32 -4.53
C GLY A 120 32.04 36.39 -5.41
N LYS A 121 32.03 36.64 -6.72
CA LYS A 121 31.40 35.82 -7.76
C LYS A 121 32.11 34.47 -7.96
N ILE A 122 31.35 33.40 -8.23
CA ILE A 122 31.44 32.51 -9.41
C ILE A 122 30.06 31.84 -9.54
N THR A 123 29.19 32.42 -10.35
CA THR A 123 27.91 31.84 -10.78
C THR A 123 27.59 32.39 -12.15
N ASP A 124 28.01 31.67 -13.19
CA ASP A 124 27.48 31.81 -14.55
C ASP A 124 27.50 30.40 -15.14
N PHE A 125 26.50 29.56 -14.83
CA PHE A 125 26.12 28.41 -15.69
C PHE A 125 24.79 27.71 -15.34
N PHE A 126 23.94 28.23 -14.43
CA PHE A 126 22.60 27.67 -14.20
C PHE A 126 21.61 28.75 -13.72
N PRO A 127 20.55 29.09 -14.48
CA PRO A 127 19.44 29.87 -13.91
C PRO A 127 18.57 28.93 -13.06
N GLY A 128 18.68 29.08 -11.74
CA GLY A 128 17.80 28.42 -10.77
C GLY A 128 16.41 29.03 -10.80
N SER A 129 15.37 28.20 -10.93
CA SER A 129 14.00 28.60 -10.68
C SER A 129 13.68 28.47 -9.19
N SER A 130 13.39 29.60 -8.57
CA SER A 130 12.73 29.66 -7.27
C SER A 130 11.31 29.11 -7.42
N SER A 131 11.02 27.97 -6.82
CA SER A 131 9.68 27.41 -6.74
C SER A 131 8.82 28.20 -5.75
N GLN A 132 8.18 29.26 -6.24
CA GLN A 132 6.97 29.78 -5.60
C GLN A 132 5.78 28.93 -6.08
N GLY A 133 4.98 28.45 -5.13
CA GLY A 133 3.83 27.60 -5.39
C GLY A 133 2.86 28.23 -6.38
N ALA A 134 2.73 27.63 -7.56
CA ALA A 134 1.76 28.04 -8.56
C ALA A 134 0.37 27.56 -8.14
N ALA A 135 -0.46 28.52 -7.72
CA ALA A 135 -1.90 28.35 -7.61
C ALA A 135 -2.50 28.11 -9.01
N VAL A 136 -3.25 27.02 -9.17
CA VAL A 136 -4.08 26.75 -10.34
C VAL A 136 -5.18 27.82 -10.42
N LYS A 137 -4.96 28.87 -11.23
CA LYS A 137 -6.02 29.78 -11.67
C LYS A 137 -6.52 29.30 -13.03
N ARG A 138 -7.75 28.79 -13.10
CA ARG A 138 -8.54 28.77 -14.34
C ARG A 138 -9.39 30.03 -14.37
N SER A 139 -9.25 30.80 -15.44
CA SER A 139 -10.04 31.98 -15.75
C SER A 139 -11.52 31.61 -15.96
N ARG A 140 -12.40 32.42 -15.38
CA ARG A 140 -13.81 32.51 -15.77
C ARG A 140 -13.88 33.40 -17.01
N ILE A 141 -14.61 32.94 -18.02
CA ILE A 141 -15.02 33.76 -19.15
C ILE A 141 -16.25 34.54 -18.68
N ASP A 142 -16.07 35.83 -18.42
CA ASP A 142 -17.18 36.78 -18.35
C ASP A 142 -17.27 37.50 -19.70
N ILE A 143 -18.48 37.56 -20.25
CA ILE A 143 -18.82 38.24 -21.50
C ILE A 143 -18.96 39.73 -21.20
N SER A 144 -18.17 40.58 -21.86
CA SER A 144 -18.50 41.99 -22.09
C SER A 144 -17.79 42.52 -23.34
N ASP A 145 -18.59 43.16 -24.19
CA ASP A 145 -18.25 43.82 -25.47
C ASP A 145 -17.10 44.84 -25.40
N GLY A 146 -16.36 44.98 -26.51
CA GLY A 146 -15.69 46.23 -26.89
C GLY A 146 -14.24 46.13 -27.41
N SER A 147 -14.10 45.91 -28.73
CA SER A 147 -13.10 46.49 -29.67
C SER A 147 -11.62 46.67 -29.25
N GLU A 148 -10.69 45.96 -29.90
CA GLU A 148 -9.84 46.42 -31.03
C GLU A 148 -8.78 45.34 -31.36
N GLU A 149 -8.43 45.27 -32.64
CA GLU A 149 -7.61 44.23 -33.28
C GLU A 149 -6.11 44.35 -32.92
N GLU A 150 -5.50 43.24 -32.50
CA GLU A 150 -4.08 42.99 -32.78
C GLU A 150 -3.93 41.56 -33.32
N GLU A 151 -3.54 41.46 -34.59
CA GLU A 151 -3.05 40.23 -35.21
C GLU A 151 -1.77 39.75 -34.49
N GLY A 152 -1.77 38.51 -34.00
CA GLY A 152 -0.57 37.95 -33.38
C GLY A 152 -0.68 36.45 -33.11
N GLY A 153 -0.36 35.64 -34.13
CA GLY A 153 0.01 34.22 -34.00
C GLY A 153 -1.07 33.28 -33.46
N SER A 154 -1.51 32.33 -34.29
CA SER A 154 -2.17 31.14 -33.74
C SER A 154 -1.23 30.50 -32.69
N PRO A 155 -1.69 30.21 -31.46
CA PRO A 155 -0.87 29.49 -30.51
C PRO A 155 -0.50 28.15 -31.15
N GLU A 156 0.79 27.86 -31.31
CA GLU A 156 1.21 26.54 -31.76
C GLU A 156 0.54 25.49 -30.86
N PRO A 157 -0.03 24.41 -31.41
CA PRO A 157 -0.74 23.43 -30.63
C PRO A 157 0.20 22.81 -29.59
N HIS A 158 -0.08 23.04 -28.30
CA HIS A 158 0.70 22.50 -27.19
C HIS A 158 0.70 20.97 -27.26
N VAL A 159 1.90 20.39 -27.40
CA VAL A 159 2.10 18.94 -27.42
C VAL A 159 1.76 18.38 -26.03
N LYS A 160 0.85 17.40 -25.99
CA LYS A 160 0.35 16.82 -24.74
C LYS A 160 1.14 15.60 -24.27
N TRP A 161 1.84 14.94 -25.19
CA TRP A 161 2.63 13.74 -24.92
C TRP A 161 3.76 13.57 -25.95
N LEU A 162 4.79 12.83 -25.58
CA LEU A 162 5.97 12.52 -26.40
C LEU A 162 6.38 11.04 -26.27
N GLY A 163 7.19 10.56 -27.22
CA GLY A 163 7.74 9.21 -27.22
C GLY A 163 6.89 8.18 -27.97
N THR A 164 6.77 6.97 -27.42
CA THR A 164 5.97 5.88 -27.98
C THR A 164 4.48 6.15 -27.76
N PRO A 165 3.60 5.94 -28.76
CA PRO A 165 2.14 6.01 -28.55
C PRO A 165 1.69 5.07 -27.42
N ILE A 166 0.78 5.53 -26.57
CA ILE A 166 0.41 4.79 -25.35
C ILE A 166 -0.34 3.48 -25.66
N GLU A 167 -0.92 3.37 -26.85
CA GLU A 167 -1.61 2.19 -27.38
C GLU A 167 -0.65 1.08 -27.80
N GLU A 168 0.62 1.41 -28.10
CA GLU A 168 1.66 0.43 -28.43
C GLU A 168 2.30 -0.20 -27.18
N LEU A 169 1.97 0.30 -26.00
CA LEU A 169 2.45 -0.22 -24.73
C LEU A 169 1.62 -1.43 -24.29
N LYS A 170 2.29 -2.47 -23.80
CA LYS A 170 1.67 -3.73 -23.38
C LYS A 170 0.74 -3.50 -22.18
N ARG A 171 -0.44 -4.14 -22.21
CA ARG A 171 -1.47 -4.05 -21.18
C ARG A 171 -2.05 -5.43 -20.88
N MET A 172 -2.45 -5.65 -19.63
CA MET A 172 -3.29 -6.77 -19.22
C MET A 172 -4.74 -6.51 -19.67
N PRO A 173 -5.50 -7.55 -20.04
CA PRO A 173 -5.10 -8.96 -20.07
C PRO A 173 -4.31 -9.38 -21.33
N ASP A 174 -4.18 -8.51 -22.34
CA ASP A 174 -3.73 -8.90 -23.69
C ASP A 174 -2.31 -9.45 -23.76
N CYS A 175 -1.37 -8.88 -22.98
CA CYS A 175 0.00 -9.41 -22.89
C CYS A 175 0.13 -10.57 -21.89
N GLY A 176 -0.85 -10.78 -21.01
CA GLY A 176 -0.76 -11.76 -19.94
C GLY A 176 -0.83 -13.20 -20.44
N ARG A 177 -0.01 -14.08 -19.84
CA ARG A 177 -0.14 -15.53 -20.07
C ARG A 177 -1.35 -16.12 -19.34
N ALA A 178 -1.77 -17.31 -19.77
CA ALA A 178 -2.76 -18.08 -19.03
C ALA A 178 -2.25 -18.38 -17.61
N LEU A 179 -3.03 -17.96 -16.60
CA LEU A 179 -2.68 -18.20 -15.20
C LEU A 179 -2.74 -19.70 -14.87
N PRO A 180 -1.83 -20.20 -14.01
CA PRO A 180 -1.96 -21.56 -13.47
C PRO A 180 -3.25 -21.69 -12.65
N LYS A 181 -3.64 -22.91 -12.31
CA LYS A 181 -4.79 -23.12 -11.40
C LYS A 181 -4.49 -22.49 -10.05
N LEU A 182 -5.41 -21.66 -9.54
CA LEU A 182 -5.32 -21.09 -8.21
C LEU A 182 -5.35 -22.22 -7.16
N LYS A 183 -4.33 -22.25 -6.30
CA LYS A 183 -4.17 -23.26 -5.26
C LYS A 183 -3.65 -22.61 -3.99
N HIS A 184 -4.03 -23.19 -2.87
CA HIS A 184 -3.45 -22.86 -1.57
C HIS A 184 -2.10 -23.59 -1.43
N GLU A 185 -1.05 -22.83 -1.22
CA GLU A 185 0.33 -23.30 -1.00
C GLU A 185 0.84 -22.66 0.30
N PRO A 186 0.81 -23.38 1.45
CA PRO A 186 0.99 -22.78 2.78
C PRO A 186 2.25 -21.91 2.94
N ASP A 187 3.34 -22.25 2.25
CA ASP A 187 4.61 -21.52 2.35
C ASP A 187 4.69 -20.30 1.42
N GLN A 188 3.87 -20.22 0.37
CA GLN A 188 4.01 -19.23 -0.71
C GLN A 188 2.72 -18.45 -1.02
N HIS A 189 1.56 -19.09 -0.95
CA HIS A 189 0.28 -18.52 -1.36
C HIS A 189 -0.89 -19.04 -0.52
N THR A 190 -1.34 -18.24 0.43
CA THR A 190 -2.56 -18.52 1.19
C THR A 190 -3.81 -18.09 0.40
N VAL A 191 -4.78 -18.99 0.22
CA VAL A 191 -6.03 -18.76 -0.53
C VAL A 191 -7.25 -19.04 0.35
N MET A 192 -8.07 -18.02 0.57
CA MET A 192 -9.14 -18.00 1.59
C MET A 192 -10.51 -18.50 1.08
N ILE A 193 -10.56 -19.10 -0.11
CA ILE A 193 -11.80 -19.50 -0.80
C ILE A 193 -11.69 -20.91 -1.38
N ARG A 194 -12.84 -21.54 -1.64
CA ARG A 194 -12.96 -22.81 -2.34
C ARG A 194 -12.66 -22.64 -3.83
N THR A 195 -11.42 -22.95 -4.24
CA THR A 195 -10.97 -22.77 -5.63
C THR A 195 -11.65 -23.72 -6.61
N ASP A 196 -12.17 -24.85 -6.13
CA ASP A 196 -12.93 -25.83 -6.92
C ASP A 196 -14.34 -25.36 -7.27
N LEU A 197 -14.90 -24.42 -6.50
CA LEU A 197 -16.20 -23.81 -6.74
C LEU A 197 -16.10 -22.44 -7.43
N LEU A 198 -14.89 -21.95 -7.68
CA LEU A 198 -14.67 -20.67 -8.32
C LEU A 198 -15.07 -20.75 -9.81
N GLN A 199 -16.14 -20.04 -10.17
CA GLN A 199 -16.67 -20.01 -11.54
C GLN A 199 -16.52 -18.62 -12.17
N ARG A 200 -16.31 -18.58 -13.49
CA ARG A 200 -16.23 -17.34 -14.25
C ARG A 200 -17.61 -16.70 -14.35
N GLY A 201 -17.77 -15.47 -13.86
CA GLY A 201 -19.07 -14.78 -13.83
C GLY A 201 -20.11 -15.45 -12.92
N GLY A 202 -19.68 -16.31 -11.99
CA GLY A 202 -20.54 -17.11 -11.12
C GLY A 202 -21.01 -16.40 -9.84
N SER A 203 -21.55 -17.21 -8.93
CA SER A 203 -21.97 -16.81 -7.58
C SER A 203 -20.81 -16.30 -6.72
N LEU A 204 -21.12 -15.76 -5.54
CA LEU A 204 -20.11 -15.30 -4.58
C LEU A 204 -19.10 -16.42 -4.25
N PRO A 205 -17.79 -16.11 -4.17
CA PRO A 205 -16.78 -17.09 -3.78
C PRO A 205 -17.07 -17.68 -2.40
N VAL A 206 -17.08 -19.01 -2.30
CA VAL A 206 -17.36 -19.70 -1.04
C VAL A 206 -16.11 -19.68 -0.16
N PRO A 207 -16.19 -19.23 1.11
CA PRO A 207 -15.07 -19.27 2.04
C PRO A 207 -14.50 -20.69 2.22
N HIS A 208 -13.20 -20.76 2.44
CA HIS A 208 -12.52 -22.01 2.84
C HIS A 208 -11.65 -21.74 4.07
N PRO A 209 -11.70 -22.59 5.11
CA PRO A 209 -12.65 -23.69 5.32
C PRO A 209 -14.10 -23.22 5.54
N SER A 210 -15.07 -24.14 5.62
CA SER A 210 -16.49 -23.80 5.83
C SER A 210 -16.82 -23.44 7.28
N VAL A 211 -15.92 -23.76 8.21
CA VAL A 211 -16.05 -23.47 9.65
C VAL A 211 -14.91 -22.55 10.02
N PHE A 212 -15.18 -21.56 10.85
CA PHE A 212 -14.15 -20.65 11.34
C PHE A 212 -13.09 -21.37 12.17
N GLN A 213 -11.85 -21.06 11.86
CA GLN A 213 -10.68 -21.51 12.59
C GLN A 213 -10.06 -20.28 13.27
N ASP A 214 -10.17 -20.27 14.60
CA ASP A 214 -9.61 -19.21 15.43
C ASP A 214 -8.12 -19.46 15.68
N VAL A 215 -7.31 -18.43 15.46
CA VAL A 215 -5.90 -18.41 15.82
C VAL A 215 -5.58 -17.05 16.45
N TRP A 216 -4.84 -17.11 17.54
CA TRP A 216 -4.41 -15.93 18.29
C TRP A 216 -2.96 -16.13 18.69
N ASP A 217 -2.09 -15.77 17.75
CA ASP A 217 -0.63 -15.84 17.83
C ASP A 217 -0.03 -14.54 17.24
N ASP A 218 1.28 -14.51 17.06
CA ASP A 218 2.03 -13.36 16.55
C ASP A 218 2.22 -13.40 15.02
N VAL A 219 1.76 -14.44 14.33
CA VAL A 219 1.95 -14.65 12.88
C VAL A 219 0.66 -14.52 12.07
N HIS A 220 -0.50 -14.47 12.73
CA HIS A 220 -1.80 -14.22 12.12
C HIS A 220 -2.45 -12.93 12.64
N VAL A 221 -3.45 -12.45 11.90
CA VAL A 221 -4.32 -11.36 12.35
C VAL A 221 -5.13 -11.84 13.56
N LYS A 222 -5.05 -11.10 14.66
CA LYS A 222 -5.91 -11.27 15.82
C LYS A 222 -7.33 -10.80 15.51
N MET A 223 -8.20 -11.75 15.18
CA MET A 223 -9.57 -11.48 14.74
C MET A 223 -10.44 -10.96 15.90
N PRO A 224 -11.35 -10.01 15.65
CA PRO A 224 -12.22 -9.45 16.69
C PRO A 224 -13.18 -10.50 17.27
N CYS A 225 -13.56 -11.52 16.49
CA CYS A 225 -14.42 -12.61 16.94
C CYS A 225 -13.65 -13.81 17.55
N SER A 226 -12.36 -13.65 17.84
CA SER A 226 -11.60 -14.66 18.56
C SER A 226 -12.13 -14.85 19.97
N SER A 227 -12.17 -16.09 20.43
CA SER A 227 -12.48 -16.46 21.81
C SER A 227 -11.49 -15.86 22.83
N LYS A 228 -10.28 -15.51 22.37
CA LYS A 228 -9.24 -14.87 23.20
C LYS A 228 -9.34 -13.35 23.22
N ASN A 229 -10.25 -12.73 22.46
CA ASN A 229 -10.49 -11.30 22.50
C ASN A 229 -11.37 -10.96 23.71
N LEU A 230 -10.74 -10.72 24.85
CA LEU A 230 -11.43 -10.49 26.11
C LEU A 230 -11.54 -9.00 26.46
N PHE A 231 -12.57 -8.64 27.21
CA PHE A 231 -12.81 -7.28 27.73
C PHE A 231 -12.98 -7.34 29.25
N PRO A 232 -12.23 -6.53 30.03
CA PRO A 232 -12.31 -6.55 31.48
C PRO A 232 -13.61 -5.90 31.98
N VAL A 233 -14.40 -6.62 32.76
CA VAL A 233 -15.64 -6.12 33.38
C VAL A 233 -15.60 -6.39 34.88
N LYS A 234 -15.25 -5.38 35.68
CA LYS A 234 -15.16 -5.41 37.17
C LYS A 234 -14.31 -6.56 37.72
N ASP A 235 -14.88 -7.76 37.78
CA ASP A 235 -14.31 -8.95 38.41
C ASP A 235 -14.11 -10.14 37.43
N GLU A 236 -14.56 -10.02 36.17
CA GLU A 236 -14.45 -11.09 35.16
C GLU A 236 -14.05 -10.55 33.78
N ASN A 237 -13.35 -11.38 33.01
CA ASN A 237 -13.07 -11.14 31.60
C ASN A 237 -14.21 -11.72 30.75
N LYS A 238 -14.92 -10.87 30.02
CA LYS A 238 -15.98 -11.27 29.09
C LYS A 238 -15.50 -11.29 27.66
N SER A 239 -16.20 -12.03 26.79
CA SER A 239 -15.96 -11.98 25.35
C SER A 239 -16.19 -10.56 24.83
N ARG A 240 -15.16 -9.94 24.25
CA ARG A 240 -15.29 -8.63 23.61
C ARG A 240 -16.17 -8.74 22.36
N TRP A 241 -16.18 -9.91 21.70
CA TRP A 241 -17.03 -10.14 20.53
C TRP A 241 -18.52 -10.12 20.88
N GLU A 242 -18.94 -10.78 21.96
CA GLU A 242 -20.32 -10.75 22.43
C GLU A 242 -20.76 -9.31 22.75
N LEU A 243 -19.86 -8.51 23.35
CA LEU A 243 -20.11 -7.09 23.61
C LEU A 243 -20.24 -6.29 22.30
N ILE A 244 -19.41 -6.58 21.29
CA ILE A 244 -19.50 -5.95 19.96
C ILE A 244 -20.84 -6.28 19.30
N GLU A 245 -21.24 -7.56 19.31
CA GLU A 245 -22.51 -8.01 18.74
C GLU A 245 -23.71 -7.37 19.44
N GLU A 246 -23.73 -7.36 20.77
CA GLU A 246 -24.79 -6.71 21.55
C GLU A 246 -24.87 -5.20 21.23
N SER A 247 -23.72 -4.54 21.14
CA SER A 247 -23.64 -3.09 20.90
C SER A 247 -24.09 -2.71 19.49
N LEU A 248 -23.70 -3.48 18.48
CA LEU A 248 -24.03 -3.19 17.08
C LEU A 248 -25.43 -3.67 16.68
N SER A 249 -26.01 -4.64 17.39
CA SER A 249 -27.40 -5.09 17.20
C SER A 249 -28.42 -4.10 17.74
N SER A 250 -28.01 -3.16 18.58
CA SER A 250 -28.86 -2.09 19.09
C SER A 250 -29.15 -1.08 17.98
N GLU A 251 -30.40 -0.62 17.83
CA GLU A 251 -30.72 0.42 16.84
C GLU A 251 -30.07 1.76 17.22
N PHE A 252 -29.31 2.33 16.30
CA PHE A 252 -28.82 3.71 16.39
C PHE A 252 -29.18 4.49 15.12
N SER A 253 -29.82 5.63 15.33
CA SER A 253 -30.38 6.47 14.26
C SER A 253 -29.58 7.75 14.03
N ASP A 254 -28.63 8.04 14.91
CA ASP A 254 -27.88 9.29 14.93
C ASP A 254 -26.36 9.07 15.16
N PRO A 255 -25.52 10.07 14.84
CA PRO A 255 -24.06 9.95 14.94
C PRO A 255 -23.54 9.82 16.37
N LEU A 256 -24.27 10.33 17.37
CA LEU A 256 -23.92 10.16 18.78
C LEU A 256 -24.17 8.72 19.21
N GLY A 257 -25.25 8.10 18.73
CA GLY A 257 -25.50 6.67 18.91
C GLY A 257 -24.33 5.81 18.40
N LEU A 258 -23.86 6.05 17.16
CA LEU A 258 -22.71 5.32 16.61
C LEU A 258 -21.41 5.54 17.41
N LYS A 259 -21.16 6.77 17.88
CA LYS A 259 -20.03 7.06 18.78
C LYS A 259 -20.14 6.22 20.06
N SER A 260 -21.30 6.25 20.72
CA SER A 260 -21.53 5.52 21.97
C SER A 260 -21.35 4.01 21.80
N VAL A 261 -21.84 3.46 20.70
CA VAL A 261 -21.68 2.04 20.34
C VAL A 261 -20.20 1.68 20.18
N ILE A 262 -19.44 2.44 19.38
CA ILE A 262 -18.01 2.17 19.16
C ILE A 262 -17.21 2.26 20.47
N LEU A 263 -17.54 3.23 21.32
CA LEU A 263 -16.85 3.45 22.59
C LEU A 263 -17.19 2.41 23.66
N ARG A 264 -18.33 1.71 23.58
CA ARG A 264 -18.72 0.69 24.56
C ARG A 264 -17.70 -0.45 24.65
N TYR A 265 -17.16 -0.90 23.51
CA TYR A 265 -16.10 -1.91 23.45
C TYR A 265 -14.68 -1.31 23.25
N ASN A 266 -14.56 0.03 23.28
CA ASN A 266 -13.28 0.77 23.25
C ASN A 266 -13.21 1.78 24.42
N ALA A 267 -13.67 1.39 25.61
CA ALA A 267 -13.90 2.31 26.73
C ALA A 267 -12.66 3.12 27.16
N SER A 268 -11.46 2.53 27.10
CA SER A 268 -10.20 3.23 27.43
C SER A 268 -9.88 4.41 26.52
N TYR A 269 -10.55 4.50 25.37
CA TYR A 269 -10.41 5.58 24.40
C TYR A 269 -11.55 6.61 24.43
N ALA A 270 -12.56 6.44 25.30
CA ALA A 270 -13.74 7.30 25.34
C ALA A 270 -13.43 8.80 25.54
N LYS A 271 -12.36 9.11 26.28
CA LYS A 271 -11.87 10.49 26.50
C LYS A 271 -10.87 10.96 25.43
N LYS A 272 -10.31 10.04 24.61
CA LYS A 272 -9.24 10.31 23.64
C LYS A 272 -9.76 10.44 22.21
N TRP A 273 -10.76 9.66 21.83
CA TRP A 273 -11.26 9.62 20.45
C TRP A 273 -12.28 10.72 20.18
N ASP A 274 -12.00 11.48 19.12
CA ASP A 274 -12.87 12.52 18.60
C ASP A 274 -13.68 12.02 17.40
N PHE A 275 -14.96 12.37 17.38
CA PHE A 275 -15.93 11.97 16.34
C PHE A 275 -16.52 13.18 15.60
N THR A 276 -15.90 14.35 15.73
CA THR A 276 -16.36 15.61 15.11
C THR A 276 -16.57 15.49 13.60
N ALA A 277 -15.65 14.86 12.85
CA ALA A 277 -15.77 14.73 11.40
C ALA A 277 -16.93 13.82 11.00
N LEU A 278 -17.17 12.74 11.76
CA LEU A 278 -18.29 11.84 11.52
C LEU A 278 -19.62 12.56 11.77
N HIS A 279 -19.72 13.32 12.86
CA HIS A 279 -20.89 14.15 13.14
C HIS A 279 -21.12 15.17 12.02
N LEU A 280 -20.09 15.89 11.58
CA LEU A 280 -20.18 16.86 10.49
C LEU A 280 -20.58 16.22 9.16
N TYR A 281 -20.09 15.01 8.86
CA TYR A 281 -20.49 14.25 7.68
C TYR A 281 -21.99 13.95 7.71
N CYS A 282 -22.49 13.37 8.80
CA CYS A 282 -23.89 13.00 8.93
C CYS A 282 -24.83 14.22 8.86
N THR A 283 -24.45 15.34 9.46
CA THR A 283 -25.22 16.59 9.40
C THR A 283 -25.25 17.18 7.99
N LYS A 284 -24.15 17.10 7.24
CA LYS A 284 -24.05 17.69 5.88
C LYS A 284 -24.66 16.82 4.78
N VAL A 285 -24.69 15.50 4.94
CA VAL A 285 -25.09 14.54 3.88
C VAL A 285 -26.53 14.05 4.06
N ASN A 286 -27.30 14.60 5.01
CA ASN A 286 -28.64 14.17 5.43
C ASN A 286 -28.66 12.73 5.97
N GLY A 287 -28.64 12.61 7.30
CA GLY A 287 -28.48 11.36 8.06
C GLY A 287 -29.47 10.23 7.80
N HIS A 288 -30.59 10.47 7.09
CA HIS A 288 -31.60 9.44 6.78
C HIS A 288 -31.07 8.26 5.97
N PHE A 289 -30.00 8.45 5.17
CA PHE A 289 -29.41 7.37 4.37
C PHE A 289 -28.52 6.41 5.16
N ILE A 290 -28.15 6.76 6.39
CA ILE A 290 -27.00 6.15 7.04
C ILE A 290 -27.39 5.02 8.00
N SER A 291 -28.54 5.14 8.70
CA SER A 291 -29.00 4.11 9.65
C SER A 291 -29.23 2.72 9.00
N PRO A 292 -29.91 2.57 7.84
CA PRO A 292 -30.06 1.26 7.20
C PRO A 292 -28.75 0.69 6.66
N LEU A 293 -27.82 1.57 6.27
CA LEU A 293 -26.52 1.16 5.78
C LEU A 293 -25.68 0.56 6.93
N TYR A 294 -25.68 1.19 8.11
CA TYR A 294 -24.95 0.67 9.26
C TYR A 294 -25.44 -0.71 9.71
N LEU A 295 -26.76 -0.93 9.73
CA LEU A 295 -27.31 -2.25 10.03
C LEU A 295 -26.82 -3.33 9.07
N LYS A 296 -26.75 -3.02 7.76
CA LYS A 296 -26.20 -3.93 6.73
C LYS A 296 -24.68 -4.07 6.79
N LEU A 297 -23.98 -3.08 7.33
CA LEU A 297 -22.53 -3.13 7.52
C LEU A 297 -22.12 -3.86 8.79
N THR A 298 -23.04 -4.08 9.73
CA THR A 298 -22.79 -4.80 10.98
C THR A 298 -22.00 -6.08 10.66
N PRO A 299 -20.79 -6.24 11.22
CA PRO A 299 -19.92 -7.30 10.78
C PRO A 299 -20.50 -8.67 11.15
N SER A 300 -20.85 -9.46 10.15
CA SER A 300 -21.18 -10.88 10.31
C SER A 300 -19.87 -11.68 10.40
N CYS A 301 -19.26 -11.79 11.57
CA CYS A 301 -18.18 -12.76 11.75
C CYS A 301 -18.78 -14.18 11.73
N PRO A 302 -18.05 -15.19 11.25
CA PRO A 302 -16.63 -15.15 10.89
C PRO A 302 -16.35 -15.31 9.39
N SER A 303 -16.18 -14.17 8.69
CA SER A 303 -15.58 -14.13 7.35
C SER A 303 -14.39 -13.16 7.37
N PRO A 304 -13.15 -13.61 7.08
CA PRO A 304 -12.75 -14.93 6.58
C PRO A 304 -12.80 -16.04 7.64
N ALA A 305 -13.02 -17.28 7.16
CA ALA A 305 -13.10 -18.48 8.00
C ALA A 305 -11.73 -19.10 8.32
N GLN A 306 -10.71 -18.81 7.51
CA GLN A 306 -9.32 -19.21 7.74
C GLN A 306 -8.55 -18.07 8.42
N PRO A 307 -7.57 -18.36 9.29
CA PRO A 307 -6.66 -17.35 9.83
C PRO A 307 -5.95 -16.56 8.72
N VAL A 308 -5.99 -15.24 8.83
CA VAL A 308 -5.32 -14.35 7.88
C VAL A 308 -3.86 -14.23 8.29
N PRO A 309 -2.89 -14.70 7.49
CA PRO A 309 -1.48 -14.59 7.83
C PRO A 309 -1.01 -13.14 7.76
N LEU A 310 -0.08 -12.78 8.64
CA LEU A 310 0.63 -11.52 8.57
C LEU A 310 1.74 -11.63 7.51
N LEU A 311 1.76 -10.70 6.56
CA LEU A 311 2.84 -10.51 5.60
C LEU A 311 3.97 -9.73 6.29
N LYS A 312 4.76 -10.44 7.11
CA LYS A 312 5.90 -9.90 7.86
C LYS A 312 7.07 -9.55 6.96
N ARG A 313 7.96 -8.70 7.46
CA ARG A 313 9.22 -8.31 6.83
C ARG A 313 10.08 -9.53 6.54
N GLY A 314 10.70 -9.53 5.36
CA GLY A 314 11.54 -10.61 4.83
C GLY A 314 10.75 -11.72 4.12
N MET A 315 9.42 -11.72 4.18
CA MET A 315 8.60 -12.75 3.54
C MET A 315 8.40 -12.48 2.04
N ASN A 316 8.45 -13.55 1.25
CA ASN A 316 7.88 -13.63 -0.09
C ASN A 316 6.61 -14.48 0.01
N HIS A 317 5.43 -13.85 0.09
CA HIS A 317 4.18 -14.57 0.31
C HIS A 317 2.98 -13.83 -0.30
N SER A 318 2.00 -14.59 -0.77
CA SER A 318 0.76 -14.10 -1.37
C SER A 318 -0.47 -14.47 -0.53
N LEU A 319 -1.44 -13.58 -0.46
CA LEU A 319 -2.74 -13.79 0.16
C LEU A 319 -3.84 -13.45 -0.83
N THR A 320 -4.69 -14.42 -1.18
CA THR A 320 -5.88 -14.18 -2.00
C THR A 320 -7.15 -14.27 -1.17
N LEU A 321 -7.93 -13.18 -1.20
CA LEU A 321 -9.22 -13.01 -0.51
C LEU A 321 -10.32 -12.75 -1.55
N SER A 322 -11.57 -13.06 -1.20
CA SER A 322 -12.71 -12.54 -1.95
C SER A 322 -12.96 -11.06 -1.63
N GLN A 323 -13.57 -10.32 -2.57
CA GLN A 323 -14.00 -8.95 -2.33
C GLN A 323 -15.02 -8.87 -1.17
N GLU A 324 -15.83 -9.92 -0.97
CA GLU A 324 -16.74 -10.08 0.17
C GLU A 324 -16.00 -10.19 1.51
N GLN A 325 -14.99 -11.05 1.60
CA GLN A 325 -14.15 -11.15 2.80
C GLN A 325 -13.50 -9.81 3.14
N ILE A 326 -12.98 -9.11 2.13
CA ILE A 326 -12.40 -7.78 2.30
C ILE A 326 -13.45 -6.78 2.82
N SER A 327 -14.67 -6.81 2.29
CA SER A 327 -15.75 -5.92 2.75
C SER A 327 -16.09 -6.16 4.23
N CYS A 328 -16.13 -7.42 4.68
CA CYS A 328 -16.37 -7.75 6.09
C CYS A 328 -15.24 -7.24 7.00
N LEU A 329 -13.97 -7.41 6.57
CA LEU A 329 -12.81 -6.88 7.29
C LEU A 329 -12.81 -5.35 7.35
N LEU A 330 -13.21 -4.67 6.26
CA LEU A 330 -13.30 -3.20 6.25
C LEU A 330 -14.48 -2.68 7.06
N SER A 331 -15.59 -3.40 7.15
CA SER A 331 -16.67 -3.08 8.09
C SER A 331 -16.18 -3.15 9.54
N ASN A 332 -15.43 -4.20 9.90
CA ASN A 332 -14.78 -4.29 11.22
C ASN A 332 -13.83 -3.11 11.49
N ALA A 333 -13.03 -2.72 10.48
CA ALA A 333 -12.15 -1.56 10.57
C ALA A 333 -12.93 -0.25 10.78
N PHE A 334 -14.07 -0.08 10.09
CA PHE A 334 -14.96 1.08 10.25
C PHE A 334 -15.50 1.17 11.69
N PHE A 335 -16.01 0.06 12.23
CA PHE A 335 -16.51 -0.01 13.61
C PHE A 335 -15.41 -0.12 14.67
N CYS A 336 -14.13 -0.06 14.27
CA CYS A 336 -12.98 -0.07 15.16
C CYS A 336 -12.93 -1.29 16.08
N THR A 337 -13.18 -2.49 15.53
CA THR A 337 -13.28 -3.73 16.31
C THR A 337 -11.97 -4.48 16.46
N PHE A 338 -10.96 -4.22 15.61
CA PHE A 338 -9.69 -4.97 15.67
C PHE A 338 -8.94 -4.70 16.98
N PRO A 339 -8.70 -5.73 17.82
CA PRO A 339 -8.03 -5.57 19.10
C PRO A 339 -6.52 -5.34 18.91
N ARG A 340 -5.84 -4.74 19.89
CA ARG A 340 -4.39 -4.45 19.84
C ARG A 340 -3.94 -3.52 18.69
N ARG A 341 -4.88 -2.88 17.97
CA ARG A 341 -4.61 -1.99 16.82
C ARG A 341 -4.86 -0.51 17.08
N ASN A 342 -5.13 -0.13 18.32
CA ASN A 342 -5.48 1.23 18.71
C ASN A 342 -4.28 2.03 19.28
N SER A 343 -3.12 1.39 19.45
CA SER A 343 -1.86 2.00 19.89
C SER A 343 -0.70 1.38 19.11
N ARG A 344 0.32 2.18 18.80
CA ARG A 344 1.57 1.70 18.17
C ARG A 344 2.69 1.42 19.18
N LYS A 345 2.36 1.30 20.46
CA LYS A 345 3.38 1.11 21.51
C LYS A 345 3.75 -0.36 21.74
N THR A 346 2.98 -1.29 21.22
CA THR A 346 3.08 -2.71 21.55
C THR A 346 3.18 -3.58 20.30
N GLU A 347 2.59 -4.78 20.30
CA GLU A 347 2.74 -5.86 19.33
C GLU A 347 2.70 -5.44 17.85
N TYR A 348 1.84 -4.49 17.49
CA TYR A 348 1.63 -4.03 16.11
C TYR A 348 2.30 -2.67 15.80
N TYR A 349 3.36 -2.28 16.50
CA TYR A 349 4.05 -0.99 16.31
C TYR A 349 4.55 -0.75 14.87
N ASN A 350 4.94 -1.83 14.20
CA ASN A 350 5.45 -1.91 12.82
C ASN A 350 4.34 -2.16 11.78
N TYR A 351 3.06 -2.09 12.16
CA TYR A 351 1.94 -2.17 11.23
C TYR A 351 1.22 -0.83 11.08
N PRO A 352 0.61 -0.55 9.91
CA PRO A 352 -0.23 0.63 9.74
C PRO A 352 -1.50 0.56 10.60
N ASP A 353 -2.14 1.72 10.82
CA ASP A 353 -3.42 1.78 11.55
C ASP A 353 -4.53 1.19 10.68
N ILE A 354 -5.28 0.20 11.17
CA ILE A 354 -6.43 -0.37 10.45
C ILE A 354 -7.77 0.22 10.89
N ASN A 355 -7.98 0.46 12.20
CA ASN A 355 -9.24 1.01 12.72
C ASN A 355 -9.44 2.47 12.30
N PHE A 356 -10.68 2.85 12.02
CA PHE A 356 -11.02 4.13 11.37
C PHE A 356 -11.21 5.30 12.33
N PHE A 357 -10.95 5.16 13.63
CA PHE A 357 -11.20 6.21 14.62
C PHE A 357 -10.57 7.57 14.26
N ARG A 358 -9.37 7.57 13.65
CA ARG A 358 -8.73 8.80 13.13
C ARG A 358 -9.47 9.42 11.96
N LEU A 359 -10.26 8.70 11.16
CA LEU A 359 -11.11 9.31 10.12
C LEU A 359 -12.25 10.14 10.71
N PHE A 360 -12.66 9.84 11.94
CA PHE A 360 -13.78 10.49 12.61
C PHE A 360 -13.39 11.78 13.32
N GLU A 361 -12.08 12.04 13.49
CA GLU A 361 -11.56 13.18 14.25
C GLU A 361 -11.48 14.49 13.43
N GLY A 362 -11.59 15.61 14.15
CA GLY A 362 -11.36 16.96 13.66
C GLY A 362 -12.47 17.51 12.77
N SER A 363 -12.26 18.72 12.27
CA SER A 363 -13.24 19.45 11.45
C SER A 363 -12.81 19.62 9.99
N SER A 364 -11.74 18.93 9.56
CA SER A 364 -11.19 19.08 8.21
C SER A 364 -12.21 18.66 7.15
N SER A 365 -12.48 19.53 6.18
CA SER A 365 -13.35 19.25 5.03
C SER A 365 -12.92 18.00 4.25
N ARG A 366 -11.61 17.72 4.21
CA ARG A 366 -11.04 16.52 3.60
C ARG A 366 -11.64 15.23 4.16
N LYS A 367 -11.87 15.16 5.48
CA LYS A 367 -12.44 13.98 6.14
C LYS A 367 -13.87 13.71 5.65
N ILE A 368 -14.65 14.76 5.41
CA ILE A 368 -16.02 14.64 4.87
C ILE A 368 -15.98 14.03 3.46
N GLU A 369 -15.06 14.48 2.61
CA GLU A 369 -14.90 13.93 1.26
C GLU A 369 -14.39 12.48 1.29
N LYS A 370 -13.45 12.15 2.19
CA LYS A 370 -13.04 10.75 2.43
C LYS A 370 -14.22 9.86 2.84
N LEU A 371 -15.03 10.33 3.78
CA LEU A 371 -16.22 9.61 4.26
C LEU A 371 -17.23 9.42 3.13
N LYS A 372 -17.48 10.42 2.27
CA LYS A 372 -18.32 10.25 1.07
C LYS A 372 -17.79 9.12 0.18
N THR A 373 -16.49 9.09 -0.09
CA THR A 373 -15.87 8.07 -0.94
C THR A 373 -16.00 6.67 -0.35
N LEU A 374 -15.71 6.50 0.95
CA LEU A 374 -15.83 5.21 1.65
C LEU A 374 -17.29 4.75 1.80
N MET A 375 -18.20 5.67 2.10
CA MET A 375 -19.63 5.35 2.18
C MET A 375 -20.20 4.95 0.82
N SER A 376 -19.68 5.51 -0.29
CA SER A 376 -20.03 5.05 -1.64
C SER A 376 -19.63 3.58 -1.87
N TYR A 377 -18.46 3.16 -1.39
CA TYR A 377 -18.02 1.76 -1.41
C TYR A 377 -18.92 0.87 -0.56
N PHE A 378 -19.10 1.21 0.72
CA PHE A 378 -19.92 0.43 1.64
C PHE A 378 -21.37 0.29 1.16
N LYS A 379 -21.95 1.35 0.61
CA LYS A 379 -23.27 1.29 -0.02
C LYS A 379 -23.30 0.35 -1.22
N THR A 380 -22.25 0.36 -2.04
CA THR A 380 -22.16 -0.52 -3.22
C THR A 380 -22.08 -2.00 -2.80
N VAL A 381 -21.20 -2.35 -1.87
CA VAL A 381 -21.01 -3.77 -1.47
C VAL A 381 -22.19 -4.33 -0.67
N THR A 382 -22.95 -3.48 0.02
CA THR A 382 -24.19 -3.89 0.74
C THR A 382 -25.43 -3.94 -0.16
N GLU A 383 -25.44 -3.22 -1.28
CA GLU A 383 -26.50 -3.29 -2.30
C GLU A 383 -26.23 -4.42 -3.31
N GLN A 384 -24.98 -4.57 -3.73
CA GLN A 384 -24.54 -5.54 -4.72
C GLN A 384 -23.10 -6.00 -4.42
N MET A 385 -22.98 -7.12 -3.71
CA MET A 385 -21.69 -7.68 -3.31
C MET A 385 -20.85 -8.08 -4.55
N PRO A 386 -19.62 -7.56 -4.72
CA PRO A 386 -18.73 -8.01 -5.78
C PRO A 386 -18.30 -9.46 -5.57
N ASN A 387 -18.29 -10.24 -6.66
CA ASN A 387 -17.99 -11.67 -6.67
C ASN A 387 -16.54 -12.02 -7.09
N GLY A 388 -15.64 -11.05 -7.07
CA GLY A 388 -14.25 -11.24 -7.48
C GLY A 388 -13.30 -11.62 -6.34
N LEU A 389 -12.03 -11.80 -6.73
CA LEU A 389 -10.92 -12.00 -5.81
C LEU A 389 -9.93 -10.82 -5.89
N VAL A 390 -9.14 -10.66 -4.84
CA VAL A 390 -7.99 -9.75 -4.77
C VAL A 390 -6.81 -10.51 -4.17
N THR A 391 -5.64 -10.37 -4.79
CA THR A 391 -4.37 -10.95 -4.30
C THR A 391 -3.46 -9.84 -3.79
N PHE A 392 -2.90 -10.04 -2.60
CA PHE A 392 -1.88 -9.20 -1.99
C PHE A 392 -0.59 -10.02 -1.92
N THR A 393 0.48 -9.56 -2.55
CA THR A 393 1.76 -10.27 -2.61
C THR A 393 2.84 -9.37 -2.04
N ARG A 394 3.37 -9.72 -0.87
CA ARG A 394 4.61 -9.12 -0.36
C ARG A 394 5.78 -9.76 -1.08
N ARG A 395 6.68 -8.94 -1.58
CA ARG A 395 7.90 -9.40 -2.24
C ARG A 395 9.11 -8.79 -1.57
N CYS A 396 10.16 -9.58 -1.46
CA CYS A 396 11.43 -9.23 -0.89
C CYS A 396 12.52 -9.65 -1.89
N LEU A 397 13.25 -8.67 -2.39
CA LEU A 397 14.40 -8.90 -3.26
C LEU A 397 15.53 -9.53 -2.44
N GLU A 398 15.95 -10.75 -2.81
CA GLU A 398 16.97 -11.51 -2.10
C GLU A 398 18.35 -10.84 -2.16
N SER A 399 18.73 -10.34 -3.35
CA SER A 399 20.01 -9.68 -3.60
C SER A 399 19.82 -8.40 -4.41
N PRO A 400 20.52 -7.31 -4.07
CA PRO A 400 20.49 -6.08 -4.86
C PRO A 400 21.07 -6.32 -6.27
N VAL A 401 20.65 -5.48 -7.22
CA VAL A 401 21.21 -5.49 -8.58
C VAL A 401 22.57 -4.78 -8.57
N ASP A 402 23.55 -5.33 -9.28
CA ASP A 402 24.80 -4.62 -9.59
C ASP A 402 24.59 -3.66 -10.78
N TRP A 403 24.09 -2.46 -10.47
CA TRP A 403 23.79 -1.42 -11.45
C TRP A 403 24.98 -0.98 -12.28
N THR A 404 26.20 -1.08 -11.75
CA THR A 404 27.41 -0.65 -12.48
C THR A 404 27.81 -1.62 -13.58
N SER A 405 27.42 -2.89 -13.45
CA SER A 405 27.69 -3.96 -14.39
C SER A 405 26.56 -4.22 -15.40
N SER A 406 25.39 -3.56 -15.23
CA SER A 406 24.23 -3.83 -16.08
C SER A 406 24.45 -3.36 -17.53
N GLU A 407 24.21 -4.26 -18.48
CA GLU A 407 24.28 -4.00 -19.92
C GLU A 407 22.89 -3.75 -20.54
N LYS A 408 21.83 -3.69 -19.72
CA LYS A 408 20.45 -3.55 -20.18
C LYS A 408 20.22 -2.17 -20.82
N GLN A 409 19.58 -2.18 -21.99
CA GLN A 409 19.27 -0.97 -22.73
C GLN A 409 17.93 -0.38 -22.26
N LEU A 410 17.82 0.95 -22.29
CA LEU A 410 16.56 1.64 -21.98
C LEU A 410 15.42 1.17 -22.90
N THR A 411 14.28 0.87 -22.29
CA THR A 411 13.04 0.43 -22.95
C THR A 411 12.26 1.60 -23.54
N ARG A 412 11.06 1.35 -24.08
CA ARG A 412 10.23 2.41 -24.66
C ARG A 412 9.65 3.31 -23.57
N LEU A 413 9.49 4.59 -23.91
CA LEU A 413 8.93 5.61 -23.02
C LEU A 413 7.75 6.28 -23.74
N HIS A 414 6.61 6.32 -23.07
CA HIS A 414 5.55 7.30 -23.29
C HIS A 414 5.61 8.30 -22.14
N VAL A 415 5.65 9.60 -22.41
CA VAL A 415 5.60 10.62 -21.36
C VAL A 415 4.57 11.68 -21.72
N THR A 416 3.71 12.04 -20.76
CA THR A 416 2.56 12.93 -20.96
C THR A 416 2.38 13.87 -19.78
N CYS A 417 1.95 15.11 -20.06
CA CYS A 417 1.56 16.08 -19.04
C CYS A 417 0.06 16.00 -18.69
N GLU A 418 -0.74 15.30 -19.50
CA GLU A 418 -2.16 15.03 -19.22
C GLU A 418 -2.38 13.57 -18.79
N GLY A 419 -3.53 13.32 -18.16
CA GLY A 419 -3.94 11.98 -17.73
C GLY A 419 -3.48 11.59 -16.32
N THR A 420 -3.92 10.42 -15.89
CA THR A 420 -3.59 9.84 -14.58
C THR A 420 -3.18 8.37 -14.68
N ILE A 421 -2.48 7.89 -13.66
CA ILE A 421 -2.03 6.50 -13.59
C ILE A 421 -3.23 5.54 -13.57
N GLU A 422 -4.28 5.87 -12.82
CA GLU A 422 -5.46 5.01 -12.64
C GLU A 422 -6.37 4.95 -13.87
N ASP A 423 -6.54 6.06 -14.61
CA ASP A 423 -7.45 6.11 -15.75
C ASP A 423 -6.78 5.77 -17.08
N ASP A 424 -5.58 6.30 -17.34
CA ASP A 424 -4.88 6.12 -18.62
C ASP A 424 -3.90 4.94 -18.59
N GLY A 425 -3.46 4.55 -17.39
CA GLY A 425 -2.61 3.38 -17.14
C GLY A 425 -3.37 2.05 -17.01
N ARG A 426 -4.63 1.95 -17.44
CA ARG A 426 -5.43 0.70 -17.34
C ARG A 426 -4.72 -0.51 -17.95
N GLY A 427 -4.68 -1.62 -17.22
CA GLY A 427 -3.97 -2.84 -17.62
C GLY A 427 -2.44 -2.75 -17.53
N MET A 428 -1.85 -1.60 -17.18
CA MET A 428 -0.42 -1.48 -16.86
C MET A 428 -0.17 -1.83 -15.38
N LEU A 429 1.10 -2.00 -15.00
CA LEU A 429 1.50 -2.03 -13.59
C LEU A 429 1.48 -0.61 -13.06
N GLN A 430 0.54 -0.31 -12.17
CA GLN A 430 0.29 1.04 -11.71
C GLN A 430 1.02 1.30 -10.40
N VAL A 431 1.87 2.33 -10.39
CA VAL A 431 2.70 2.64 -9.23
C VAL A 431 1.90 3.44 -8.19
N ASP A 432 1.87 2.93 -6.97
CA ASP A 432 1.45 3.64 -5.78
C ASP A 432 2.68 4.29 -5.11
N PHE A 433 2.63 5.61 -4.93
CA PHE A 433 3.73 6.39 -4.35
C PHE A 433 3.69 6.29 -2.83
N ALA A 434 4.00 5.09 -2.36
CA ALA A 434 3.62 4.63 -1.04
C ALA A 434 4.42 5.27 0.09
N ASN A 435 3.86 5.19 1.29
CA ASN A 435 4.62 5.20 2.53
C ASN A 435 5.10 3.76 2.84
N GLN A 436 6.20 3.61 3.59
CA GLN A 436 6.63 2.28 4.06
C GLN A 436 5.52 1.57 4.86
N PHE A 437 4.67 2.34 5.56
CA PHE A 437 3.40 1.88 6.09
C PHE A 437 2.32 2.07 5.03
N VAL A 438 2.08 1.02 4.23
CA VAL A 438 1.19 1.04 3.06
C VAL A 438 -0.16 1.72 3.34
N GLY A 439 -0.62 2.53 2.38
CA GLY A 439 -1.81 3.37 2.48
C GLY A 439 -1.59 4.65 3.29
N GLY A 440 -0.37 4.92 3.78
CA GLY A 440 0.02 6.16 4.42
C GLY A 440 -1.00 6.67 5.45
N GLY A 441 -1.48 7.88 5.23
CA GLY A 441 -2.48 8.57 6.05
C GLY A 441 -3.93 8.34 5.61
N VAL A 442 -4.26 7.25 4.90
CA VAL A 442 -5.61 7.03 4.34
C VAL A 442 -6.67 7.05 5.43
N THR A 443 -6.42 6.39 6.56
CA THR A 443 -7.30 6.38 7.74
C THR A 443 -7.12 7.61 8.65
N SER A 444 -6.34 8.61 8.23
CA SER A 444 -6.09 9.84 8.98
C SER A 444 -6.19 11.08 8.07
N LEU A 445 -5.18 11.96 8.03
CA LEU A 445 -5.20 13.26 7.35
C LEU A 445 -4.64 13.25 5.92
N GLY A 446 -3.87 12.22 5.55
CA GLY A 446 -3.22 12.13 4.23
C GLY A 446 -4.24 12.11 3.09
N LEU A 447 -4.00 12.84 2.01
CA LEU A 447 -4.92 12.90 0.85
C LEU A 447 -4.16 13.23 -0.44
N VAL A 448 -2.98 12.62 -0.60
CA VAL A 448 -2.16 12.72 -1.80
C VAL A 448 -2.36 11.47 -2.66
N GLN A 449 -1.45 11.17 -3.59
CA GLN A 449 -1.63 10.09 -4.57
C GLN A 449 -1.99 8.73 -3.94
N GLU A 450 -1.22 8.26 -2.93
CA GLU A 450 -1.46 6.98 -2.26
C GLU A 450 -2.84 6.94 -1.59
N GLU A 451 -3.17 7.92 -0.75
CA GLU A 451 -4.46 7.89 -0.04
C GLU A 451 -5.65 8.07 -0.97
N ILE A 452 -5.53 8.88 -2.03
CA ILE A 452 -6.57 9.01 -3.05
C ILE A 452 -6.81 7.64 -3.69
N ARG A 453 -5.76 6.92 -4.05
CA ARG A 453 -5.88 5.60 -4.66
C ARG A 453 -6.55 4.59 -3.73
N PHE A 454 -6.17 4.58 -2.46
CA PHE A 454 -6.80 3.74 -1.45
C PHE A 454 -8.26 4.14 -1.15
N LEU A 455 -8.67 5.39 -1.38
CA LEU A 455 -10.07 5.80 -1.22
C LEU A 455 -10.94 5.41 -2.42
N ILE A 456 -10.44 5.53 -3.64
CA ILE A 456 -11.23 5.15 -4.83
C ILE A 456 -11.23 3.64 -5.09
N ASN A 457 -10.23 2.91 -4.58
CA ASN A 457 -10.16 1.45 -4.52
C ASN A 457 -10.05 0.97 -3.05
N PRO A 458 -11.12 1.05 -2.22
CA PRO A 458 -11.06 0.79 -0.77
C PRO A 458 -10.54 -0.58 -0.35
N GLU A 459 -10.62 -1.57 -1.23
CA GLU A 459 -10.07 -2.91 -0.99
C GLU A 459 -8.55 -2.88 -0.72
N LEU A 460 -7.84 -1.83 -1.16
CA LEU A 460 -6.44 -1.61 -0.80
C LEU A 460 -6.24 -1.39 0.71
N ILE A 461 -7.21 -0.78 1.39
CA ILE A 461 -7.11 -0.43 2.83
C ILE A 461 -6.91 -1.69 3.68
N VAL A 462 -7.47 -2.84 3.27
CA VAL A 462 -7.34 -4.07 4.06
C VAL A 462 -5.89 -4.57 4.13
N SER A 463 -5.02 -4.16 3.20
CA SER A 463 -3.59 -4.49 3.27
C SER A 463 -2.94 -4.00 4.57
N ARG A 464 -3.45 -2.92 5.15
CA ARG A 464 -2.99 -2.36 6.44
C ARG A 464 -3.22 -3.30 7.61
N LEU A 465 -4.17 -4.23 7.49
CA LEU A 465 -4.48 -5.20 8.53
C LEU A 465 -3.34 -6.20 8.70
N PHE A 466 -2.72 -6.64 7.60
CA PHE A 466 -1.79 -7.78 7.60
C PHE A 466 -0.40 -7.48 7.01
N THR A 467 -0.14 -6.30 6.45
CA THR A 467 1.17 -5.95 5.89
C THR A 467 2.02 -5.15 6.88
N GLU A 468 3.14 -5.72 7.31
CA GLU A 468 4.16 -5.00 8.10
C GLU A 468 4.82 -3.89 7.27
N ALA A 469 5.40 -2.87 7.91
CA ALA A 469 6.17 -1.83 7.23
C ALA A 469 7.18 -2.42 6.22
N LEU A 470 7.26 -1.83 5.02
CA LEU A 470 8.13 -2.27 3.95
C LEU A 470 9.60 -1.93 4.26
N GLY A 471 10.48 -2.91 4.17
CA GLY A 471 11.93 -2.72 4.16
C GLY A 471 12.43 -2.18 2.83
N HIS A 472 13.70 -1.76 2.76
CA HIS A 472 14.29 -1.15 1.55
C HIS A 472 14.29 -2.05 0.32
N ASN A 473 14.29 -3.36 0.49
CA ASN A 473 14.31 -4.36 -0.57
C ASN A 473 12.92 -5.01 -0.78
N GLU A 474 11.85 -4.39 -0.30
CA GLU A 474 10.51 -4.99 -0.34
C GLU A 474 9.49 -4.14 -1.09
N CYS A 475 8.45 -4.76 -1.62
CA CYS A 475 7.27 -4.08 -2.16
C CYS A 475 6.00 -4.87 -1.83
N LEU A 476 4.84 -4.23 -1.98
CA LEU A 476 3.55 -4.90 -1.94
C LEU A 476 2.88 -4.76 -3.31
N VAL A 477 2.58 -5.88 -3.94
CA VAL A 477 1.80 -5.93 -5.19
C VAL A 477 0.38 -6.35 -4.88
N ILE A 478 -0.60 -5.59 -5.35
CA ILE A 478 -2.02 -5.87 -5.18
C ILE A 478 -2.68 -6.01 -6.55
N THR A 479 -3.27 -7.17 -6.82
CA THR A 479 -3.96 -7.47 -8.08
C THR A 479 -5.43 -7.75 -7.83
N GLY A 480 -6.31 -7.07 -8.54
CA GLY A 480 -7.74 -7.38 -8.54
C GLY A 480 -8.66 -6.37 -7.90
N THR A 481 -8.12 -5.28 -7.34
CA THR A 481 -8.95 -4.27 -6.69
C THR A 481 -9.86 -3.57 -7.69
N GLN A 482 -11.08 -3.29 -7.25
CA GLN A 482 -12.07 -2.58 -8.03
C GLN A 482 -12.08 -1.08 -7.68
N GLN A 483 -12.26 -0.22 -8.69
CA GLN A 483 -12.52 1.20 -8.47
C GLN A 483 -14.02 1.45 -8.23
N PHE A 484 -14.37 2.07 -7.11
CA PHE A 484 -15.76 2.33 -6.71
C PHE A 484 -16.18 3.78 -6.84
N SER A 485 -15.22 4.71 -6.89
CA SER A 485 -15.50 6.14 -6.89
C SER A 485 -14.68 6.91 -7.93
N LYS A 486 -15.28 7.98 -8.44
CA LYS A 486 -14.61 9.03 -9.20
C LYS A 486 -14.27 10.17 -8.24
N TYR A 487 -13.28 10.97 -8.60
CA TYR A 487 -12.89 12.14 -7.83
C TYR A 487 -12.45 13.29 -8.73
N THR A 488 -12.31 14.47 -8.13
CA THR A 488 -11.66 15.64 -8.74
C THR A 488 -10.75 16.30 -7.71
N GLY A 489 -9.77 17.07 -8.17
CA GLY A 489 -8.84 17.78 -7.29
C GLY A 489 -7.83 16.86 -6.61
N TYR A 490 -7.00 17.44 -5.75
CA TYR A 490 -5.88 16.77 -5.09
C TYR A 490 -5.60 17.43 -3.74
N ALA A 491 -5.18 16.65 -2.73
CA ALA A 491 -4.93 17.16 -1.38
C ALA A 491 -6.11 18.00 -0.83
N GLN A 492 -5.93 19.31 -0.68
CA GLN A 492 -6.95 20.19 -0.11
C GLN A 492 -8.15 20.41 -1.03
N THR A 493 -8.00 20.20 -2.33
CA THR A 493 -9.08 20.41 -3.32
C THR A 493 -9.80 19.12 -3.70
N TYR A 494 -9.40 17.98 -3.11
CA TYR A 494 -10.04 16.69 -3.37
C TYR A 494 -11.55 16.75 -3.07
N LYS A 495 -12.33 16.24 -4.03
CA LYS A 495 -13.78 16.06 -3.89
C LYS A 495 -14.20 14.72 -4.46
N TRP A 496 -15.08 14.03 -3.75
CA TRP A 496 -15.77 12.87 -4.30
C TRP A 496 -16.69 13.29 -5.44
N ALA A 497 -16.58 12.65 -6.60
CA ALA A 497 -17.25 13.05 -7.84
C ALA A 497 -18.30 12.02 -8.32
N GLY A 498 -18.71 11.09 -7.46
CA GLY A 498 -19.73 10.09 -7.78
C GLY A 498 -19.20 8.65 -7.81
N ARG A 499 -20.14 7.71 -8.01
CA ARG A 499 -19.83 6.28 -8.18
C ARG A 499 -19.07 6.05 -9.49
N HIS A 500 -18.15 5.08 -9.47
CA HIS A 500 -17.48 4.56 -10.65
C HIS A 500 -18.05 3.16 -10.99
N HIS A 501 -18.34 2.92 -12.27
CA HIS A 501 -18.71 1.59 -12.76
C HIS A 501 -17.49 0.96 -13.43
N ASP A 502 -16.83 0.06 -12.70
CA ASP A 502 -15.57 -0.54 -13.15
C ASP A 502 -15.81 -1.64 -14.18
N ILE A 503 -15.47 -1.32 -15.42
CA ILE A 503 -15.58 -2.21 -16.58
C ILE A 503 -14.29 -3.00 -16.84
N THR A 504 -13.27 -2.89 -15.99
CA THR A 504 -11.99 -3.58 -16.17
C THR A 504 -12.22 -5.09 -16.23
N PRO A 505 -11.69 -5.81 -17.24
CA PRO A 505 -11.90 -7.25 -17.38
C PRO A 505 -11.37 -8.01 -16.16
N ARG A 506 -11.81 -9.25 -16.00
CA ARG A 506 -11.31 -10.17 -14.96
C ARG A 506 -10.41 -11.24 -15.55
N ASP A 507 -9.36 -11.61 -14.82
CA ASP A 507 -8.43 -12.67 -15.20
C ASP A 507 -8.96 -14.09 -14.90
N GLY A 508 -8.12 -15.10 -15.13
CA GLY A 508 -8.44 -16.50 -14.87
C GLY A 508 -8.81 -16.82 -13.40
N TRP A 509 -8.41 -15.98 -12.44
CA TRP A 509 -8.72 -16.10 -11.02
C TRP A 509 -9.87 -15.19 -10.58
N GLN A 510 -10.59 -14.57 -11.52
CA GLN A 510 -11.67 -13.61 -11.23
C GLN A 510 -11.21 -12.32 -10.55
N ARG A 511 -9.92 -11.97 -10.66
CA ARG A 511 -9.39 -10.68 -10.22
C ARG A 511 -9.57 -9.66 -11.33
N ARG A 512 -9.90 -8.40 -11.01
CA ARG A 512 -9.82 -7.33 -12.03
C ARG A 512 -8.41 -7.26 -12.59
N CYS A 513 -8.25 -6.99 -13.87
CA CYS A 513 -6.95 -6.75 -14.53
C CYS A 513 -6.36 -5.38 -14.17
N THR A 514 -6.39 -5.07 -12.87
CA THR A 514 -5.81 -3.90 -12.21
C THR A 514 -4.72 -4.41 -11.30
N GLU A 515 -3.47 -4.05 -11.59
CA GLU A 515 -2.30 -4.41 -10.80
C GLU A 515 -1.64 -3.14 -10.29
N ILE A 516 -1.51 -3.03 -8.97
CA ILE A 516 -0.96 -1.87 -8.27
C ILE A 516 0.26 -2.33 -7.49
N VAL A 517 1.35 -1.56 -7.51
CA VAL A 517 2.53 -1.83 -6.71
C VAL A 517 2.87 -0.65 -5.81
N ALA A 518 2.89 -0.91 -4.50
CA ALA A 518 3.30 0.03 -3.49
C ALA A 518 4.82 -0.04 -3.29
N ILE A 519 5.49 1.06 -3.65
CA ILE A 519 6.92 1.27 -3.41
C ILE A 519 7.12 2.62 -2.71
N ASP A 520 7.78 2.60 -1.56
CA ASP A 520 8.05 3.80 -0.78
C ASP A 520 9.37 4.45 -1.20
N ALA A 521 9.34 5.75 -1.55
CA ALA A 521 10.56 6.53 -1.78
C ALA A 521 11.18 6.99 -0.45
N LEU A 522 12.47 7.34 -0.45
CA LEU A 522 13.06 8.02 0.70
C LEU A 522 12.52 9.45 0.81
N GLN A 523 12.37 9.92 2.04
CA GLN A 523 12.12 11.33 2.31
C GLN A 523 13.45 12.06 2.48
N PHE A 524 13.71 13.04 1.62
CA PHE A 524 14.91 13.88 1.65
C PHE A 524 14.58 15.24 2.27
N ARG A 525 15.20 15.54 3.41
CA ARG A 525 15.11 16.87 4.05
C ARG A 525 16.13 17.84 3.48
N THR A 526 17.26 17.31 2.99
CA THR A 526 18.30 18.08 2.32
C THR A 526 18.41 17.60 0.88
N PHE A 527 18.12 18.50 -0.07
CA PHE A 527 17.97 18.17 -1.49
C PHE A 527 19.18 17.42 -2.07
N MET A 528 20.40 17.74 -1.65
CA MET A 528 21.62 17.14 -2.19
C MET A 528 21.86 15.69 -1.72
N GLU A 529 21.18 15.21 -0.68
CA GLU A 529 21.40 13.85 -0.15
C GLU A 529 21.00 12.75 -1.13
N GLN A 530 20.00 13.00 -1.97
CA GLN A 530 19.47 12.01 -2.90
C GLN A 530 20.45 11.61 -4.01
N PHE A 531 21.49 12.42 -4.24
CA PHE A 531 22.52 12.16 -5.24
C PHE A 531 23.69 11.33 -4.70
N LYS A 532 23.67 10.97 -3.41
CA LYS A 532 24.67 10.05 -2.85
C LYS A 532 24.46 8.64 -3.44
N PRO A 533 25.54 7.90 -3.78
CA PRO A 533 25.42 6.59 -4.41
C PRO A 533 24.52 5.61 -3.66
N ASP A 534 24.63 5.55 -2.33
CA ASP A 534 23.81 4.66 -1.49
C ASP A 534 22.31 5.00 -1.56
N LYS A 535 21.96 6.27 -1.77
CA LYS A 535 20.59 6.73 -1.93
C LYS A 535 20.06 6.43 -3.33
N ILE A 536 20.89 6.60 -4.36
CA ILE A 536 20.56 6.22 -5.74
C ILE A 536 20.30 4.71 -5.82
N ASP A 537 21.22 3.89 -5.31
CA ASP A 537 21.09 2.42 -5.31
C ASP A 537 19.86 1.95 -4.55
N ARG A 538 19.56 2.58 -3.41
CA ARG A 538 18.34 2.28 -2.65
C ARG A 538 17.09 2.49 -3.49
N GLU A 539 16.97 3.63 -4.16
CA GLU A 539 15.79 3.97 -4.94
C GLU A 539 15.67 3.11 -6.22
N LEU A 540 16.79 2.80 -6.86
CA LEU A 540 16.85 1.85 -7.98
C LEU A 540 16.40 0.46 -7.56
N ASN A 541 16.95 -0.09 -6.48
CA ASN A 541 16.58 -1.42 -5.96
C ASN A 541 15.11 -1.48 -5.52
N LYS A 542 14.58 -0.41 -4.92
CA LYS A 542 13.17 -0.30 -4.54
C LYS A 542 12.26 -0.34 -5.76
N ALA A 543 12.53 0.48 -6.77
CA ALA A 543 11.76 0.50 -8.01
C ALA A 543 11.86 -0.85 -8.74
N TYR A 544 13.05 -1.43 -8.83
CA TYR A 544 13.28 -2.74 -9.43
C TYR A 544 12.51 -3.85 -8.72
N CYS A 545 12.54 -3.88 -7.38
CA CYS A 545 11.75 -4.83 -6.58
C CYS A 545 10.25 -4.72 -6.91
N GLY A 546 9.74 -3.51 -7.16
CA GLY A 546 8.37 -3.28 -7.59
C GLY A 546 8.07 -3.76 -9.01
N PHE A 547 9.01 -3.57 -9.95
CA PHE A 547 8.75 -3.78 -11.39
C PHE A 547 9.10 -5.19 -11.88
N ALA A 548 10.16 -5.79 -11.34
CA ALA A 548 10.69 -7.07 -11.83
C ALA A 548 9.72 -8.21 -11.54
N ARG A 549 9.47 -9.11 -12.50
CA ARG A 549 8.84 -10.42 -12.26
C ARG A 549 9.74 -11.49 -12.89
N PRO A 550 10.79 -11.94 -12.18
CA PRO A 550 11.84 -12.79 -12.76
C PRO A 550 11.31 -14.10 -13.35
N GLU A 551 10.18 -14.60 -12.85
CA GLU A 551 9.56 -15.85 -13.31
C GLU A 551 8.77 -15.69 -14.62
N GLU A 552 8.61 -14.47 -15.11
CA GLU A 552 7.78 -14.12 -16.27
C GLU A 552 8.63 -13.58 -17.43
N PRO A 553 8.41 -14.05 -18.68
CA PRO A 553 9.06 -13.46 -19.85
C PRO A 553 8.67 -12.00 -20.06
N SER A 554 9.61 -11.18 -20.56
CA SER A 554 9.40 -9.74 -20.78
C SER A 554 8.24 -9.42 -21.74
N GLU A 555 7.93 -10.32 -22.66
CA GLU A 555 6.83 -10.26 -23.60
C GLU A 555 5.46 -10.25 -22.91
N THR A 556 5.39 -10.87 -21.73
CA THR A 556 4.17 -11.02 -20.94
C THR A 556 3.97 -9.92 -19.88
N LEU A 557 4.95 -9.03 -19.75
CA LEU A 557 4.90 -7.92 -18.80
C LEU A 557 4.25 -6.70 -19.45
N SER A 558 3.22 -6.17 -18.79
CA SER A 558 2.65 -4.88 -19.14
C SER A 558 3.67 -3.75 -18.97
N ALA A 559 3.40 -2.56 -19.50
CA ALA A 559 4.20 -1.38 -19.18
C ALA A 559 4.03 -0.97 -17.70
N VAL A 560 4.94 -0.13 -17.19
CA VAL A 560 4.82 0.53 -15.88
C VAL A 560 4.13 1.87 -16.09
N ALA A 561 2.99 2.10 -15.45
CA ALA A 561 2.34 3.40 -15.37
C ALA A 561 2.74 4.11 -14.07
N THR A 562 3.54 5.17 -14.19
CA THR A 562 4.14 5.87 -13.04
C THR A 562 4.22 7.39 -13.29
N GLY A 563 4.88 8.12 -12.39
CA GLY A 563 5.11 9.55 -12.51
C GLY A 563 6.13 10.03 -11.47
N ASN A 564 5.84 11.19 -10.87
CA ASN A 564 6.73 11.90 -9.94
C ASN A 564 6.85 11.24 -8.54
N TRP A 565 7.27 9.99 -8.51
CA TRP A 565 7.44 9.15 -7.32
C TRP A 565 8.44 9.77 -6.33
N GLY A 566 7.97 10.08 -5.12
CA GLY A 566 8.80 10.65 -4.04
C GLY A 566 9.15 12.14 -4.18
N CYS A 567 8.58 12.85 -5.15
CA CYS A 567 9.00 14.24 -5.44
C CYS A 567 8.19 15.33 -4.75
N GLY A 568 7.02 15.01 -4.21
CA GLY A 568 6.16 15.97 -3.50
C GLY A 568 6.61 16.19 -2.05
N VAL A 569 5.80 15.70 -1.10
CA VAL A 569 6.08 15.81 0.35
C VAL A 569 7.41 15.15 0.76
N PHE A 570 7.97 14.30 -0.10
CA PHE A 570 9.20 13.55 0.16
C PHE A 570 10.47 14.23 -0.39
N GLY A 571 10.34 15.34 -1.14
CA GLY A 571 11.48 16.20 -1.50
C GLY A 571 12.45 15.66 -2.55
N GLY A 572 12.09 14.59 -3.27
CA GLY A 572 12.89 14.07 -4.38
C GLY A 572 12.89 14.98 -5.62
N ASP A 573 13.96 14.93 -6.39
CA ASP A 573 14.09 15.58 -7.69
C ASP A 573 13.36 14.77 -8.78
N THR A 574 12.51 15.44 -9.55
CA THR A 574 11.66 14.80 -10.57
C THR A 574 12.46 14.22 -11.74
N ARG A 575 13.54 14.88 -12.17
CA ARG A 575 14.35 14.42 -13.31
C ARG A 575 15.20 13.22 -12.92
N LEU A 576 15.81 13.25 -11.73
CA LEU A 576 16.52 12.10 -11.16
C LEU A 576 15.56 10.92 -11.00
N LYS A 577 14.43 11.10 -10.33
CA LYS A 577 13.46 10.01 -10.09
C LYS A 577 12.88 9.45 -11.38
N ALA A 578 12.67 10.25 -12.42
CA ALA A 578 12.29 9.75 -13.74
C ALA A 578 13.38 8.84 -14.34
N LEU A 579 14.65 9.27 -14.29
CA LEU A 579 15.78 8.46 -14.76
C LEU A 579 15.92 7.13 -14.00
N LEU A 580 15.85 7.16 -12.66
CA LEU A 580 15.97 5.95 -11.85
C LEU A 580 14.85 4.94 -12.16
N GLN A 581 13.62 5.41 -12.36
CA GLN A 581 12.50 4.54 -12.74
C GLN A 581 12.68 3.95 -14.15
N MET A 582 13.21 4.70 -15.10
CA MET A 582 13.53 4.18 -16.44
C MET A 582 14.62 3.10 -16.39
N LEU A 583 15.67 3.29 -15.59
CA LEU A 583 16.73 2.30 -15.41
C LEU A 583 16.20 1.02 -14.74
N ALA A 584 15.43 1.16 -13.66
CA ALA A 584 14.81 0.02 -12.99
C ALA A 584 13.81 -0.74 -13.88
N ALA A 585 13.04 -0.02 -14.70
CA ALA A 585 12.12 -0.62 -15.66
C ALA A 585 12.85 -1.34 -16.80
N ALA A 586 13.97 -0.79 -17.28
CA ALA A 586 14.82 -1.43 -18.27
C ALA A 586 15.42 -2.74 -17.73
N GLU A 587 15.92 -2.73 -16.50
CA GLU A 587 16.42 -3.93 -15.83
C GLU A 587 15.31 -4.98 -15.63
N ALA A 588 14.09 -4.53 -15.33
CA ALA A 588 12.90 -5.38 -15.21
C ALA A 588 12.28 -5.81 -16.56
N GLY A 589 12.80 -5.36 -17.71
CA GLY A 589 12.28 -5.69 -19.03
C GLY A 589 10.90 -5.09 -19.34
N ARG A 590 10.59 -3.91 -18.80
CA ARG A 590 9.29 -3.23 -18.95
C ARG A 590 9.42 -1.87 -19.61
N ASP A 591 8.47 -1.53 -20.47
CA ASP A 591 8.31 -0.16 -20.99
C ASP A 591 7.69 0.76 -19.93
N VAL A 592 7.82 2.08 -20.10
CA VAL A 592 7.35 3.08 -19.14
C VAL A 592 6.32 4.02 -19.77
N ALA A 593 5.19 4.20 -19.09
CA ALA A 593 4.25 5.31 -19.27
C ALA A 593 4.39 6.27 -18.08
N TYR A 594 4.92 7.47 -18.31
CA TYR A 594 5.26 8.45 -17.29
C TYR A 594 4.31 9.67 -17.35
N PHE A 595 3.58 9.90 -16.26
CA PHE A 595 2.64 11.01 -16.11
C PHE A 595 3.28 12.14 -15.28
N THR A 596 3.45 13.33 -15.87
CA THR A 596 4.08 14.48 -15.19
C THR A 596 3.09 15.38 -14.45
N PHE A 597 1.79 15.09 -14.55
CA PHE A 597 0.70 15.76 -13.84
C PHE A 597 0.62 17.28 -14.08
N GLY A 598 0.61 17.67 -15.36
CA GLY A 598 0.48 19.06 -15.81
C GLY A 598 1.82 19.77 -16.06
N ASP A 599 2.95 19.14 -15.75
CA ASP A 599 4.27 19.71 -15.97
C ASP A 599 4.79 19.39 -17.38
N THR A 600 4.53 20.28 -18.33
CA THR A 600 4.98 20.16 -19.73
C THR A 600 6.49 20.25 -19.87
N GLN A 601 7.17 21.08 -19.05
CA GLN A 601 8.63 21.22 -19.13
C GLN A 601 9.31 19.92 -18.70
N LEU A 602 8.84 19.31 -17.62
CA LEU A 602 9.36 18.01 -17.19
C LEU A 602 9.12 16.92 -18.25
N MET A 603 7.97 16.93 -18.91
CA MET A 603 7.66 15.98 -19.99
C MET A 603 8.68 16.08 -21.13
N GLU A 604 8.97 17.30 -21.57
CA GLU A 604 9.98 17.57 -22.61
C GLU A 604 11.39 17.16 -22.16
N ASP A 605 11.80 17.55 -20.96
CA ASP A 605 13.13 17.24 -20.42
C ASP A 605 13.36 15.74 -20.29
N VAL A 606 12.38 15.00 -19.75
CA VAL A 606 12.47 13.54 -19.60
C VAL A 606 12.53 12.85 -20.96
N HIS A 607 11.72 13.31 -21.93
CA HIS A 607 11.75 12.78 -23.29
C HIS A 607 13.11 13.05 -23.98
N HIS A 608 13.63 14.27 -23.90
CA HIS A 608 14.92 14.64 -24.48
C HIS A 608 16.06 13.83 -23.87
N MET A 609 16.08 13.68 -22.54
CA MET A 609 17.04 12.84 -21.84
C MET A 609 16.97 11.38 -22.30
N HIS A 610 15.77 10.80 -22.41
CA HIS A 610 15.59 9.43 -22.87
C HIS A 610 16.08 9.21 -24.30
N CYS A 611 15.75 10.13 -25.22
CA CYS A 611 16.18 10.08 -26.62
C CYS A 611 17.71 10.18 -26.74
N PHE A 612 18.31 11.12 -25.99
CA PHE A 612 19.76 11.29 -25.93
C PHE A 612 20.46 10.01 -25.45
N LEU A 613 20.00 9.42 -24.35
CA LEU A 613 20.57 8.19 -23.78
C LEU A 613 20.40 6.96 -24.68
N ARG A 614 19.34 6.91 -25.50
CA ARG A 614 19.14 5.83 -26.49
C ARG A 614 19.93 6.00 -27.79
N GLY A 615 20.69 7.09 -27.95
CA GLY A 615 21.39 7.41 -29.21
C GLY A 615 20.44 7.70 -30.39
N ALA A 616 19.17 8.00 -30.11
CA ALA A 616 18.19 8.37 -31.13
C ALA A 616 18.25 9.88 -31.38
N LYS A 617 18.20 10.31 -32.65
CA LYS A 617 17.88 11.72 -32.95
C LYS A 617 16.51 12.01 -32.34
N ALA A 618 16.38 13.09 -31.57
CA ALA A 618 15.10 13.55 -31.03
C ALA A 618 14.12 13.88 -32.18
N GLY A 619 13.49 12.85 -32.71
CA GLY A 619 12.47 12.97 -33.73
C GLY A 619 11.14 13.20 -33.03
N LEU A 620 10.52 14.36 -33.25
CA LEU A 620 9.13 14.60 -32.86
C LEU A 620 8.21 13.68 -33.67
N LYS A 621 8.00 12.44 -33.22
CA LYS A 621 6.83 11.66 -33.66
C LYS A 621 5.62 12.23 -32.93
N ARG A 622 4.95 13.19 -33.57
CA ARG A 622 3.73 13.85 -33.10
C ARG A 622 2.55 12.87 -33.20
N GLY A 623 1.75 12.75 -32.15
CA GLY A 623 0.49 12.02 -32.18
C GLY A 623 -0.56 12.69 -33.08
N PRO A 624 -1.46 11.94 -33.74
CA PRO A 624 -2.51 12.54 -34.55
C PRO A 624 -3.59 13.20 -33.68
N GLU A 625 -4.09 14.34 -34.15
CA GLU A 625 -5.29 14.99 -33.64
C GLU A 625 -6.49 14.06 -33.80
N ALA A 626 -7.35 13.99 -32.77
CA ALA A 626 -8.66 13.36 -32.89
C ALA A 626 -9.49 14.15 -33.91
N ARG A 627 -9.52 13.71 -35.17
CA ARG A 627 -10.46 14.23 -36.17
C ARG A 627 -11.87 13.87 -35.73
N LEU A 628 -12.59 14.87 -35.20
CA LEU A 628 -14.04 14.87 -35.19
C LEU A 628 -14.51 14.61 -36.63
N LYS A 629 -15.27 13.53 -36.82
CA LYS A 629 -15.99 13.28 -38.07
C LYS A 629 -16.88 14.51 -38.35
N PRO A 630 -16.81 15.13 -39.53
CA PRO A 630 -17.77 16.16 -39.87
C PRO A 630 -19.16 15.54 -40.01
N ASP A 631 -20.13 16.21 -39.39
CA ASP A 631 -21.55 15.93 -39.47
C ASP A 631 -21.99 15.71 -40.92
N LEU A 632 -22.67 14.59 -41.13
CA LEU A 632 -23.57 14.41 -42.26
C LEU A 632 -24.70 15.43 -42.11
N LYS A 633 -24.68 16.49 -42.94
CA LYS A 633 -25.88 17.27 -43.22
C LYS A 633 -26.79 16.47 -44.16
N PRO A 634 -28.12 16.64 -44.03
CA PRO A 634 -29.10 15.89 -44.80
C PRO A 634 -29.27 16.52 -46.19
N ASP A 635 -29.41 15.66 -47.19
CA ASP A 635 -30.21 15.89 -48.40
C ASP A 635 -31.04 14.62 -48.64
#